data_AF-A2DHX0-F1
#
_entry.id   AF-A2DHX0-F1
#
_cell.length_a   1.000
_cell.length_b   1.000
_cell.length_c   1.000
_cell.angle_alpha   90.00
_cell.angle_beta   90.00
_cell.angle_gamma   90.00
#
_symmetry.space_group_name_H-M   'P 1'
#
loop_
_entity.id
_entity.type
_entity.pdbx_description
1 polymer ?
#
loop_
_entity_poly.entity_id
_entity_poly.type
_entity_poly.pdbx_seq_one_letter_code
_entity_poly.pdbx_strand_id
1 'polypeptide(L)'
;MLRLLETPDLVLAQTVKFLCSDDGSFHVLRDMVNESPPTQLVSTFSYLSYWISDSLSKHKSKYNDTKTQQCLQLLNLISTKVPPIILINGAFDLNWGISQPHWALHEFYQRINKRITIIRSYLKPQSAFGQIYPFPLNSEFKEDFWRTFNPNLSIDIGTDQDYIFAAKIHFKRLLRNRVPIQLFKPLLDTPSMKKVLTQAIIEVLNETNENPNITHIQSISTFSLLFLYIFSFSLSNDIDAQMLCEYIQTCDYLSPGLALGIICHISTTICLYNYLMPKEFIENPGSDKSHYVIYDHSNDTELDSFFQSIPEMFTTYFKPPTTNQNQEINSTVKNDINSFLTYIHDPNTMKVQKFKAIFEFAKNHEITPIYTVTISFYVSLRFLIIVPRMFEHFNNPNICKFFMSIISFITPVCDTSIQQLFNNPVTEDYNIIDKNLYLLIRAIGTRMLTLVINLPMEISIPFCLDSLNRYTNTQKITAGDYHHIFRRILSADFPVLGPATLESLEKCRDIVILSMYVEALTSTVHTHTCKGRDSLRSLRQKILDRLPIQADPTMPYLLITEFRGTSRDEFNEVSCNIFADVISMKLDSPREVNMNNCLFCVFSASMRKKFFAEYVVHFLENHLNNDRKDVSEQDPLPLTESEICIPLAQMCLPRLLTENFIDLANELSIILGYHMKNDDLMLHWLTKFTAQYRQYLTPEVKRSLRTPMIDRYQSKLPKGVDFKKENVYEFADQLVKAENTIVFDADTLFAEYTSPYLLQQAIIRSFILLSPQSDIGIVKLLTMPLYEVKFWPNRNEGVIELAKLASTMSTSILHDYFRELMGRSPCDSAMISGRIFLSMVRIDVFEIICETCSTYIEKNAEKLDYFMRMALPSFHRLYGNPQSAKDFLCGLLVSITPQTPRSLQEAVIDAVGLIYLKLKLFDFRKEIINSAMSFEPDLKAVFACSLDPDIANQRVSDLFKTKEVPFKMKKSMMEMI
;
A
#
# COMPACT_ATOMS: atom_id res chain seq x y z
N MET A 1 46.75 -6.39 -6.50
CA MET A 1 45.77 -5.35 -6.16
C MET A 1 45.26 -4.55 -7.35
N LEU A 2 46.06 -4.26 -8.39
CA LEU A 2 45.62 -3.55 -9.62
C LEU A 2 44.90 -4.40 -10.69
N ARG A 3 44.38 -5.59 -10.36
CA ARG A 3 43.69 -6.51 -11.32
C ARG A 3 42.15 -6.43 -11.24
N LEU A 4 41.60 -5.38 -10.62
CA LEU A 4 40.17 -5.26 -10.28
C LEU A 4 39.40 -4.26 -11.16
N LEU A 5 39.93 -3.90 -12.34
CA LEU A 5 39.22 -3.09 -13.31
C LEU A 5 39.37 -3.75 -14.68
N GLU A 6 38.27 -3.91 -15.43
CA GLU A 6 38.30 -4.48 -16.79
C GLU A 6 39.13 -3.63 -17.77
N THR A 7 39.38 -2.36 -17.42
CA THR A 7 40.37 -1.46 -18.03
C THR A 7 41.26 -0.86 -16.94
N PRO A 8 42.61 -0.83 -17.11
CA PRO A 8 43.49 -0.27 -16.10
C PRO A 8 43.26 1.24 -15.96
N ASP A 9 42.87 1.68 -14.78
CA ASP A 9 42.82 3.10 -14.43
C ASP A 9 44.26 3.65 -14.38
N LEU A 10 44.66 4.27 -15.49
CA LEU A 10 45.98 4.85 -15.70
C LEU A 10 46.27 6.00 -14.73
N VAL A 11 45.25 6.78 -14.35
CA VAL A 11 45.40 7.89 -13.40
C VAL A 11 45.68 7.34 -12.02
N LEU A 12 44.92 6.34 -11.57
CA LEU A 12 45.15 5.69 -10.29
C LEU A 12 46.53 5.01 -10.28
N ALA A 13 46.90 4.29 -11.34
CA ALA A 13 48.19 3.61 -11.42
C ALA A 13 49.37 4.59 -11.34
N GLN A 14 49.30 5.73 -12.04
CA GLN A 14 50.32 6.77 -11.95
C GLN A 14 50.29 7.48 -10.60
N THR A 15 49.11 7.63 -9.98
CA THR A 15 48.96 8.21 -8.65
C THR A 15 49.65 7.31 -7.61
N VAL A 16 49.41 6.00 -7.66
CA VAL A 16 50.10 5.01 -6.83
C VAL A 16 51.62 5.08 -7.06
N LYS A 17 52.06 5.19 -8.32
CA LYS A 17 53.48 5.31 -8.65
C LYS A 17 54.09 6.56 -8.03
N PHE A 18 53.46 7.72 -8.15
CA PHE A 18 53.91 8.98 -7.55
C PHE A 18 53.98 8.93 -6.01
N LEU A 19 53.05 8.20 -5.37
CA LEU A 19 53.02 8.07 -3.92
C LEU A 19 54.05 7.07 -3.39
N CYS A 20 54.29 5.97 -4.11
CA CYS A 20 55.14 4.87 -3.68
C CYS A 20 56.58 4.93 -4.21
N SER A 21 56.84 5.71 -5.27
CA SER A 21 58.17 5.89 -5.87
C SER A 21 58.45 7.39 -6.08
N ASP A 22 59.71 7.81 -5.99
CA ASP A 22 60.10 9.20 -6.27
C ASP A 22 60.12 9.54 -7.78
N ASP A 23 59.71 8.59 -8.64
CA ASP A 23 59.72 8.66 -10.11
C ASP A 23 58.40 9.20 -10.73
N GLY A 24 57.64 10.00 -9.98
CA GLY A 24 56.37 10.58 -10.45
C GLY A 24 56.41 12.10 -10.57
N SER A 25 55.97 12.66 -11.71
CA SER A 25 55.81 14.12 -11.87
C SER A 25 54.38 14.55 -11.51
N PHE A 26 54.26 15.46 -10.54
CA PHE A 26 52.99 16.09 -10.18
C PHE A 26 52.31 16.78 -11.36
N HIS A 27 53.09 17.41 -12.26
CA HIS A 27 52.55 18.06 -13.45
C HIS A 27 51.89 17.05 -14.39
N VAL A 28 52.53 15.91 -14.63
CA VAL A 28 51.96 14.84 -15.47
C VAL A 28 50.66 14.32 -14.87
N LEU A 29 50.61 14.12 -13.54
CA LEU A 29 49.38 13.70 -12.87
C LEU A 29 48.26 14.75 -12.95
N ARG A 30 48.61 16.03 -12.80
CA ARG A 30 47.66 17.13 -12.93
C ARG A 30 47.05 17.19 -14.33
N ASP A 31 47.88 17.03 -15.36
CA ASP A 31 47.45 17.03 -16.76
C ASP A 31 46.60 15.79 -17.06
N MET A 32 47.00 14.62 -16.56
CA MET A 32 46.19 13.41 -16.64
C MET A 32 44.82 13.59 -15.97
N VAL A 33 44.75 14.16 -14.75
CA VAL A 33 43.47 14.46 -14.10
C VAL A 33 42.63 15.44 -14.92
N ASN A 34 43.27 16.36 -15.65
CA ASN A 34 42.57 17.28 -16.52
C ASN A 34 41.97 16.62 -17.76
N GLU A 35 42.63 15.60 -18.29
CA GLU A 35 42.24 14.90 -19.52
C GLU A 35 41.37 13.66 -19.27
N SER A 36 41.33 13.17 -18.03
CA SER A 36 40.70 11.88 -17.71
C SER A 36 39.19 11.97 -17.46
N PRO A 37 38.45 10.90 -17.83
CA PRO A 37 37.02 10.81 -17.56
C PRO A 37 36.75 10.62 -16.06
N PRO A 38 35.57 11.03 -15.56
CA PRO A 38 35.22 10.93 -14.14
C PRO A 38 35.34 9.53 -13.54
N THR A 39 35.15 8.47 -14.33
CA THR A 39 35.30 7.08 -13.91
C THR A 39 36.69 6.78 -13.33
N GLN A 40 37.75 7.27 -13.98
CA GLN A 40 39.14 7.14 -13.50
C GLN A 40 39.43 8.10 -12.33
N LEU A 41 38.71 9.21 -12.26
CA LEU A 41 38.88 10.20 -11.20
C LEU A 41 38.22 9.76 -9.88
N VAL A 42 37.13 9.01 -9.90
CA VAL A 42 36.41 8.55 -8.68
C VAL A 42 37.26 7.56 -7.86
N SER A 43 37.82 6.55 -8.52
CA SER A 43 38.80 5.63 -7.94
C SER A 43 40.04 6.38 -7.45
N THR A 44 40.62 7.26 -8.27
CA THR A 44 41.77 8.08 -7.85
C THR A 44 41.46 8.95 -6.62
N PHE A 45 40.30 9.60 -6.58
CA PHE A 45 39.83 10.41 -5.46
C PHE A 45 39.73 9.60 -4.17
N SER A 46 39.13 8.42 -4.26
CA SER A 46 38.94 7.52 -3.13
C SER A 46 40.29 7.08 -2.56
N TYR A 47 41.24 6.74 -3.44
CA TYR A 47 42.57 6.29 -3.05
C TYR A 47 43.36 7.40 -2.37
N LEU A 48 43.36 8.60 -2.97
CA LEU A 48 44.02 9.79 -2.41
C LEU A 48 43.42 10.14 -1.04
N SER A 49 42.10 10.08 -0.91
CA SER A 49 41.39 10.35 0.35
C SER A 49 41.85 9.41 1.48
N TYR A 50 41.94 8.10 1.18
CA TYR A 50 42.46 7.10 2.11
C TYR A 50 43.94 7.32 2.43
N TRP A 51 44.79 7.48 1.41
CA TRP A 51 46.23 7.62 1.57
C TRP A 51 46.61 8.86 2.37
N ILE A 52 45.96 10.01 2.13
CA ILE A 52 46.21 11.24 2.88
C ILE A 52 45.77 11.06 4.34
N SER A 53 44.62 10.44 4.58
CA SER A 53 44.13 10.19 5.95
C SER A 53 45.07 9.26 6.73
N ASP A 54 45.52 8.17 6.10
CA ASP A 54 46.50 7.23 6.67
C ASP A 54 47.86 7.92 6.93
N SER A 55 48.35 8.72 5.96
CA SER A 55 49.62 9.44 6.09
C SER A 55 49.61 10.49 7.22
N LEU A 56 48.52 11.23 7.36
CA LEU A 56 48.35 12.24 8.42
C LEU A 56 48.20 11.59 9.80
N SER A 57 47.47 10.47 9.90
CA SER A 57 47.31 9.74 11.17
C SER A 57 48.62 9.11 11.67
N LYS A 58 49.47 8.60 10.77
CA LYS A 58 50.77 8.01 11.10
C LYS A 58 51.85 9.05 11.40
N HIS A 59 51.74 10.28 10.88
CA HIS A 59 52.78 11.30 10.99
C HIS A 59 52.23 12.69 11.35
N LYS A 60 52.03 12.95 12.66
CA LYS A 60 51.48 14.21 13.21
C LYS A 60 52.22 15.51 12.79
N SER A 61 53.46 15.44 12.28
CA SER A 61 54.28 16.60 11.89
C SER A 61 54.40 16.85 10.37
N LYS A 62 53.77 16.03 9.52
CA LYS A 62 53.95 16.06 8.05
C LYS A 62 52.90 16.86 7.26
N TYR A 63 52.17 17.78 7.88
CA TYR A 63 51.23 18.65 7.15
C TYR A 63 51.92 19.53 6.09
N ASN A 64 53.22 19.80 6.29
CA ASN A 64 54.08 20.57 5.38
C ASN A 64 54.89 19.70 4.40
N ASP A 65 54.64 18.39 4.32
CA ASP A 65 55.27 17.55 3.29
C ASP A 65 54.73 17.96 1.91
N THR A 66 55.64 18.28 0.99
CA THR A 66 55.32 18.75 -0.37
C THR A 66 54.46 17.74 -1.11
N LYS A 67 54.67 16.43 -0.89
CA LYS A 67 53.82 15.38 -1.47
C LYS A 67 52.40 15.43 -0.94
N THR A 68 52.19 15.61 0.37
CA THR A 68 50.84 15.72 0.96
C THR A 68 50.10 16.94 0.42
N GLN A 69 50.77 18.09 0.28
CA GLN A 69 50.21 19.30 -0.33
C GLN A 69 49.82 19.07 -1.81
N GLN A 70 50.66 18.39 -2.57
CA GLN A 70 50.39 18.01 -3.95
C GLN A 70 49.18 17.06 -4.04
N CYS A 71 49.07 16.07 -3.16
CA CYS A 71 47.90 15.19 -3.10
C CYS A 71 46.62 15.95 -2.77
N LEU A 72 46.66 16.90 -1.84
CA LEU A 72 45.51 17.77 -1.52
C LEU A 72 45.09 18.61 -2.73
N GLN A 73 46.06 19.12 -3.51
CA GLN A 73 45.77 19.86 -4.75
C GLN A 73 45.10 18.96 -5.81
N LEU A 74 45.57 17.72 -5.98
CA LEU A 74 44.93 16.74 -6.88
C LEU A 74 43.52 16.40 -6.41
N LEU A 75 43.34 16.17 -5.12
CA LEU A 75 42.05 15.83 -4.52
C LEU A 75 41.05 16.99 -4.70
N ASN A 76 41.51 18.23 -4.54
CA ASN A 76 40.73 19.42 -4.83
C ASN A 76 40.38 19.54 -6.32
N LEU A 77 41.35 19.34 -7.22
CA LEU A 77 41.13 19.37 -8.66
C LEU A 77 40.07 18.35 -9.10
N ILE A 78 40.14 17.12 -8.57
CA ILE A 78 39.14 16.09 -8.84
C ILE A 78 37.76 16.52 -8.32
N SER A 79 37.68 17.06 -7.10
CA SER A 79 36.40 17.53 -6.51
C SER A 79 35.76 18.69 -7.26
N THR A 80 36.54 19.47 -8.02
CA THR A 80 36.01 20.52 -8.89
C THR A 80 35.53 20.01 -10.25
N LYS A 81 35.95 18.81 -10.68
CA LYS A 81 35.59 18.20 -11.97
C LYS A 81 34.44 17.21 -11.87
N VAL A 82 34.34 16.51 -10.75
CA VAL A 82 33.34 15.47 -10.53
C VAL A 82 32.40 15.93 -9.41
N PRO A 83 31.07 15.95 -9.64
CA PRO A 83 30.13 16.33 -8.61
C PRO A 83 30.23 15.43 -7.36
N PRO A 84 30.08 16.00 -6.15
CA PRO A 84 30.12 15.27 -4.89
C PRO A 84 29.31 13.97 -4.88
N ILE A 85 28.08 14.00 -5.40
CA ILE A 85 27.19 12.84 -5.38
C ILE A 85 27.74 11.64 -6.16
N ILE A 86 28.52 11.90 -7.22
CA ILE A 86 29.17 10.87 -8.05
C ILE A 86 30.43 10.35 -7.36
N LEU A 87 31.24 11.25 -6.79
CA LEU A 87 32.43 10.89 -6.01
C LEU A 87 32.08 9.95 -4.86
N ILE A 88 30.99 10.24 -4.15
CA ILE A 88 30.58 9.49 -2.96
C ILE A 88 29.97 8.15 -3.35
N ASN A 89 29.08 8.13 -4.35
CA ASN A 89 28.49 6.87 -4.79
C ASN A 89 29.58 5.87 -5.22
N GLY A 90 30.57 6.29 -6.00
CA GLY A 90 31.63 5.36 -6.41
C GLY A 90 32.71 5.11 -5.36
N ALA A 91 32.93 6.00 -4.39
CA ALA A 91 33.94 5.78 -3.34
C ALA A 91 33.50 4.80 -2.24
N PHE A 92 32.20 4.75 -1.94
CA PHE A 92 31.64 3.77 -1.00
C PHE A 92 31.62 2.36 -1.59
N ASP A 93 31.34 2.24 -2.90
CA ASP A 93 31.41 0.96 -3.62
C ASP A 93 32.82 0.34 -3.57
N LEU A 94 33.87 1.18 -3.42
CA LEU A 94 35.27 0.77 -3.27
C LEU A 94 35.66 0.41 -1.82
N ASN A 95 34.83 0.72 -0.83
CA ASN A 95 35.00 0.38 0.58
C ASN A 95 36.29 0.94 1.23
N TRP A 96 36.76 2.13 0.80
CA TRP A 96 38.06 2.71 1.21
C TRP A 96 38.01 3.70 2.39
N GLY A 97 37.01 3.59 3.27
CA GLY A 97 37.05 4.24 4.59
C GLY A 97 36.91 5.78 4.59
N ILE A 98 36.21 6.37 3.62
CA ILE A 98 35.90 7.82 3.60
C ILE A 98 35.01 8.25 4.80
N SER A 99 34.44 7.31 5.55
CA SER A 99 33.54 7.62 6.67
C SER A 99 34.20 8.37 7.84
N GLN A 100 35.53 8.35 7.97
CA GLN A 100 36.26 9.09 9.00
C GLN A 100 37.54 9.73 8.43
N PRO A 101 37.42 10.81 7.63
CA PRO A 101 38.60 11.52 7.16
C PRO A 101 39.34 12.12 8.36
N HIS A 102 40.67 12.20 8.26
CA HIS A 102 41.48 12.83 9.30
C HIS A 102 40.98 14.26 9.59
N TRP A 103 40.99 14.70 10.87
CA TRP A 103 40.41 16.00 11.28
C TRP A 103 40.94 17.20 10.49
N ALA A 104 42.19 17.15 10.03
CA ALA A 104 42.81 18.19 9.21
C ALA A 104 42.21 18.33 7.80
N LEU A 105 41.48 17.31 7.31
CA LEU A 105 40.74 17.35 6.04
C LEU A 105 39.30 17.85 6.23
N HIS A 106 38.91 18.21 7.45
CA HIS A 106 37.53 18.57 7.74
C HIS A 106 37.06 19.79 6.92
N GLU A 107 37.86 20.84 6.80
CA GLU A 107 37.52 22.03 5.99
C GLU A 107 37.36 21.70 4.50
N PHE A 108 38.20 20.80 3.97
CA PHE A 108 38.10 20.34 2.59
C PHE A 108 36.78 19.61 2.35
N TYR A 109 36.50 18.59 3.16
CA TYR A 109 35.24 17.84 3.06
C TYR A 109 34.03 18.66 3.47
N GLN A 110 34.17 19.78 4.17
CA GLN A 110 33.06 20.63 4.56
C GLN A 110 32.24 21.11 3.35
N ARG A 111 32.89 21.45 2.23
CA ARG A 111 32.19 21.90 1.01
C ARG A 111 31.43 20.77 0.34
N ILE A 112 32.08 19.60 0.23
CA ILE A 112 31.47 18.37 -0.29
C ILE A 112 30.28 18.00 0.61
N ASN A 113 30.49 17.92 1.92
CA ASN A 113 29.47 17.62 2.93
C ASN A 113 28.31 18.61 2.90
N LYS A 114 28.56 19.92 2.71
CA LYS A 114 27.48 20.90 2.56
C LYS A 114 26.59 20.59 1.35
N ARG A 115 27.18 20.26 0.19
CA ARG A 115 26.41 19.87 -1.01
C ARG A 115 25.66 18.55 -0.82
N ILE A 116 26.30 17.55 -0.20
CA ILE A 116 25.61 16.31 0.19
C ILE A 116 24.43 16.63 1.11
N THR A 117 24.63 17.46 2.12
CA THR A 117 23.60 17.83 3.09
C THR A 117 22.44 18.55 2.41
N ILE A 118 22.70 19.42 1.43
CA ILE A 118 21.65 20.06 0.62
C ILE A 118 20.84 18.99 -0.14
N ILE A 119 21.50 18.07 -0.84
CA ILE A 119 20.81 16.99 -1.57
C ILE A 119 20.05 16.07 -0.62
N ARG A 120 20.68 15.71 0.51
CA ARG A 120 20.04 14.96 1.59
C ARG A 120 18.87 15.74 2.17
N SER A 121 18.88 17.06 2.24
CA SER A 121 17.74 17.85 2.74
C SER A 121 16.52 17.80 1.82
N TYR A 122 16.72 17.52 0.52
CA TYR A 122 15.62 17.19 -0.38
C TYR A 122 15.12 15.75 -0.19
N LEU A 123 15.91 14.89 0.47
CA LEU A 123 15.72 13.44 0.59
C LEU A 123 15.68 12.87 2.04
N LYS A 124 15.68 13.72 3.09
CA LYS A 124 15.64 13.41 4.54
C LYS A 124 14.81 14.46 5.29
N PRO A 125 14.40 14.23 6.55
CA PRO A 125 13.79 13.01 7.09
C PRO A 125 12.30 12.93 6.71
N GLN A 126 11.77 13.96 6.05
CA GLN A 126 10.37 14.07 5.63
C GLN A 126 10.08 13.32 4.32
N SER A 127 11.13 12.94 3.61
CA SER A 127 11.08 11.85 2.65
C SER A 127 10.62 10.55 3.33
N ALA A 128 10.80 10.37 4.65
CA ALA A 128 10.26 9.23 5.35
C ALA A 128 8.75 9.15 5.16
N PHE A 129 7.96 10.22 5.12
CA PHE A 129 6.52 10.04 4.81
C PHE A 129 6.21 9.64 3.35
N GLY A 130 7.16 9.80 2.42
CA GLY A 130 7.08 9.29 1.05
C GLY A 130 7.91 8.01 0.78
N GLN A 131 8.77 7.61 1.73
CA GLN A 131 9.68 6.44 1.69
C GLN A 131 9.20 5.33 2.64
N ILE A 132 8.59 5.72 3.74
CA ILE A 132 7.65 4.95 4.53
C ILE A 132 6.39 4.94 3.69
N TYR A 133 6.11 3.78 3.14
CA TYR A 133 5.02 3.49 2.22
C TYR A 133 3.75 4.33 2.50
N PRO A 134 3.20 5.01 1.48
CA PRO A 134 1.89 5.61 1.64
C PRO A 134 0.89 4.50 1.98
N PHE A 135 0.07 4.74 3.01
CA PHE A 135 -1.07 3.90 3.31
C PHE A 135 -2.31 4.46 2.56
N PRO A 136 -3.05 3.65 1.78
CA PRO A 136 -2.90 2.20 1.59
C PRO A 136 -1.69 1.81 0.72
N LEU A 137 -1.01 0.71 1.09
CA LEU A 137 0.17 0.21 0.37
C LEU A 137 -0.23 -0.44 -0.96
N ASN A 138 0.50 -0.15 -2.02
CA ASN A 138 0.42 -0.92 -3.28
C ASN A 138 1.42 -2.07 -3.30
N SER A 139 0.95 -3.26 -3.69
CA SER A 139 1.74 -4.50 -3.76
C SER A 139 2.82 -4.52 -4.85
N GLU A 140 2.89 -3.51 -5.72
CA GLU A 140 3.90 -3.40 -6.80
C GLU A 140 5.33 -3.20 -6.27
N PHE A 141 5.51 -2.80 -5.01
CA PHE A 141 6.82 -2.61 -4.40
C PHE A 141 7.47 -3.95 -4.01
N LYS A 142 7.98 -4.69 -5.00
CA LYS A 142 8.88 -5.82 -4.74
C LYS A 142 10.19 -5.36 -4.08
N GLU A 143 10.68 -6.23 -3.18
CA GLU A 143 11.87 -6.12 -2.32
C GLU A 143 13.13 -5.53 -2.98
N ASP A 144 13.28 -5.66 -4.30
CA ASP A 144 14.46 -5.17 -5.03
C ASP A 144 14.51 -3.63 -5.11
N PHE A 145 13.38 -2.93 -5.09
CA PHE A 145 13.38 -1.51 -5.42
C PHE A 145 14.17 -0.68 -4.40
N TRP A 146 13.82 -0.73 -3.11
CA TRP A 146 14.47 0.07 -2.07
C TRP A 146 15.89 -0.40 -1.72
N ARG A 147 16.12 -1.73 -1.71
CA ARG A 147 17.46 -2.31 -1.50
C ARG A 147 18.45 -1.86 -2.57
N THR A 148 17.98 -1.66 -3.81
CA THR A 148 18.82 -1.22 -4.94
C THR A 148 18.89 0.30 -5.06
N PHE A 149 17.86 1.04 -4.60
CA PHE A 149 17.76 2.47 -4.92
C PHE A 149 18.73 3.34 -4.12
N ASN A 150 19.06 3.03 -2.86
CA ASN A 150 19.78 3.99 -2.01
C ASN A 150 20.76 3.45 -0.94
N PRO A 151 21.51 2.35 -1.11
CA PRO A 151 22.45 1.88 -0.08
C PRO A 151 23.39 3.00 0.42
N ASN A 152 23.85 3.89 -0.47
CA ASN A 152 24.86 4.91 -0.15
C ASN A 152 24.29 6.21 0.46
N LEU A 153 22.97 6.44 0.34
CA LEU A 153 22.24 7.50 1.06
C LEU A 153 21.52 6.97 2.31
N SER A 154 21.40 5.64 2.44
CA SER A 154 20.70 4.95 3.51
C SER A 154 21.57 4.49 4.68
N ILE A 155 22.91 4.53 4.56
CA ILE A 155 23.86 4.18 5.64
C ILE A 155 23.54 4.93 6.96
N ASP A 156 22.94 6.11 6.90
CA ASP A 156 22.54 6.88 8.09
C ASP A 156 21.09 6.63 8.56
N ILE A 157 20.22 6.02 7.75
CA ILE A 157 18.77 5.93 8.01
C ILE A 157 18.47 5.11 9.28
N GLY A 158 19.17 4.00 9.48
CA GLY A 158 19.00 3.15 10.68
C GLY A 158 19.49 3.79 11.99
N THR A 159 20.21 4.92 11.90
CA THR A 159 20.72 5.70 13.05
C THR A 159 20.06 7.08 13.19
N ASP A 160 19.30 7.51 12.18
CA ASP A 160 18.64 8.81 12.12
C ASP A 160 17.40 8.80 13.05
N GLN A 161 17.42 9.65 14.08
CA GLN A 161 16.34 9.68 15.08
C GLN A 161 15.00 10.12 14.50
N ASP A 162 15.01 11.04 13.53
CA ASP A 162 13.79 11.52 12.89
C ASP A 162 13.16 10.41 12.04
N TYR A 163 14.00 9.62 11.36
CA TYR A 163 13.54 8.43 10.63
C TYR A 163 12.98 7.35 11.57
N ILE A 164 13.70 7.03 12.65
CA ILE A 164 13.22 6.06 13.66
C ILE A 164 11.87 6.50 14.24
N PHE A 165 11.72 7.78 14.55
CA PHE A 165 10.47 8.35 15.03
C PHE A 165 9.34 8.22 13.99
N ALA A 166 9.60 8.58 12.73
CA ALA A 166 8.63 8.45 11.65
C ALA A 166 8.25 6.99 11.37
N ALA A 167 9.22 6.07 11.38
CA ALA A 167 9.00 4.63 11.22
C ALA A 167 8.16 4.07 12.37
N LYS A 168 8.40 4.49 13.61
CA LYS A 168 7.58 4.14 14.77
C LYS A 168 6.13 4.60 14.59
N ILE A 169 5.90 5.86 14.22
CA ILE A 169 4.55 6.38 13.92
C ILE A 169 3.88 5.54 12.84
N HIS A 170 4.62 5.16 11.80
CA HIS A 170 4.06 4.35 10.74
C HIS A 170 3.73 2.92 11.17
N PHE A 171 4.57 2.25 11.94
CA PHE A 171 4.21 0.95 12.50
C PHE A 171 2.93 1.03 13.33
N LYS A 172 2.77 2.09 14.15
CA LYS A 172 1.51 2.35 14.86
C LYS A 172 0.33 2.49 13.88
N ARG A 173 0.50 3.22 12.78
CA ARG A 173 -0.52 3.34 11.72
C ARG A 173 -0.87 2.01 11.08
N LEU A 174 0.12 1.16 10.75
CA LEU A 174 -0.13 -0.15 10.16
C LEU A 174 -0.92 -1.07 11.11
N LEU A 175 -0.56 -1.08 12.40
CA LEU A 175 -1.25 -1.85 13.43
C LEU A 175 -2.70 -1.36 13.60
N ARG A 176 -2.90 -0.05 13.74
CA ARG A 176 -4.23 0.58 13.92
C ARG A 176 -5.16 0.36 12.73
N ASN A 177 -4.61 0.21 11.52
CA ASN A 177 -5.37 0.06 10.28
C ASN A 177 -5.51 -1.39 9.80
N ARG A 178 -5.19 -2.39 10.63
CA ARG A 178 -5.35 -3.83 10.29
C ARG A 178 -4.65 -4.24 9.00
N VAL A 179 -3.48 -3.67 8.75
CA VAL A 179 -2.75 -3.92 7.52
C VAL A 179 -2.18 -5.35 7.51
N PRO A 180 -2.27 -6.10 6.41
CA PRO A 180 -1.63 -7.42 6.29
C PRO A 180 -0.14 -7.42 6.70
N ILE A 181 0.27 -8.43 7.45
CA ILE A 181 1.61 -8.54 8.05
C ILE A 181 2.75 -8.51 7.02
N GLN A 182 2.48 -8.95 5.79
CA GLN A 182 3.40 -8.95 4.66
C GLN A 182 3.87 -7.53 4.33
N LEU A 183 3.02 -6.54 4.56
CA LEU A 183 3.31 -5.14 4.26
C LEU A 183 4.23 -4.48 5.31
N PHE A 184 4.49 -5.16 6.44
CA PHE A 184 5.50 -4.74 7.42
C PHE A 184 6.92 -5.17 7.01
N LYS A 185 7.04 -6.27 6.25
CA LYS A 185 8.34 -6.90 5.92
C LYS A 185 9.35 -5.95 5.28
N PRO A 186 8.99 -5.09 4.32
CA PRO A 186 9.97 -4.22 3.68
C PRO A 186 10.64 -3.24 4.66
N LEU A 187 9.95 -2.84 5.73
CA LEU A 187 10.52 -2.01 6.80
C LEU A 187 11.37 -2.86 7.75
N LEU A 188 10.90 -4.05 8.11
CA LEU A 188 11.57 -4.95 9.06
C LEU A 188 12.94 -5.45 8.59
N ASP A 189 13.15 -5.51 7.27
CA ASP A 189 14.46 -5.83 6.68
C ASP A 189 15.55 -4.78 6.96
N THR A 190 15.19 -3.59 7.45
CA THR A 190 16.14 -2.51 7.79
C THR A 190 16.73 -2.73 9.19
N PRO A 191 18.04 -2.50 9.39
CA PRO A 191 18.67 -2.62 10.71
C PRO A 191 17.93 -1.80 11.78
N SER A 192 17.88 -2.33 13.01
CA SER A 192 17.21 -1.73 14.18
C SER A 192 15.68 -1.65 14.13
N MET A 193 15.01 -1.95 13.01
CA MET A 193 13.54 -1.81 12.91
C MET A 193 12.75 -2.78 13.79
N LYS A 194 13.30 -3.96 14.09
CA LYS A 194 12.77 -4.88 15.10
C LYS A 194 12.48 -4.19 16.45
N LYS A 195 13.45 -3.40 16.93
CA LYS A 195 13.31 -2.65 18.19
C LYS A 195 12.27 -1.53 18.06
N VAL A 196 12.24 -0.85 16.91
CA VAL A 196 11.28 0.22 16.62
C VAL A 196 9.84 -0.31 16.56
N LEU A 197 9.61 -1.46 15.91
CA LEU A 197 8.31 -2.13 15.91
C LEU A 197 7.90 -2.53 17.33
N THR A 198 8.82 -3.09 18.12
CA THR A 198 8.54 -3.47 19.51
C THR A 198 8.12 -2.26 20.36
N GLN A 199 8.81 -1.12 20.20
CA GLN A 199 8.43 0.14 20.84
C GLN A 199 7.06 0.66 20.37
N ALA A 200 6.76 0.56 19.08
CA ALA A 200 5.45 0.93 18.54
C ALA A 200 4.33 0.08 19.17
N ILE A 201 4.54 -1.23 19.31
CA ILE A 201 3.59 -2.14 19.96
C ILE A 201 3.39 -1.75 21.43
N ILE A 202 4.48 -1.51 22.17
CA ILE A 202 4.43 -1.10 23.58
C ILE A 202 3.64 0.20 23.75
N GLU A 203 3.89 1.22 22.90
CA GLU A 203 3.13 2.47 22.96
C GLU A 203 1.64 2.25 22.70
N VAL A 204 1.28 1.42 21.71
CA VAL A 204 -0.13 1.13 21.42
C VAL A 204 -0.79 0.35 22.56
N LEU A 205 -0.07 -0.60 23.19
CA LEU A 205 -0.55 -1.30 24.38
C LEU A 205 -0.78 -0.31 25.54
N ASN A 206 0.16 0.61 25.79
CA ASN A 206 0.03 1.60 26.86
C ASN A 206 -1.16 2.53 26.63
N GLU A 207 -1.24 3.12 25.43
CA GLU A 207 -2.32 4.02 25.05
C GLU A 207 -3.71 3.35 25.15
N THR A 208 -3.79 2.04 24.91
CA THR A 208 -5.05 1.28 25.05
C THR A 208 -5.34 0.95 26.51
N ASN A 209 -4.34 0.54 27.28
CA ASN A 209 -4.49 0.11 28.68
C ASN A 209 -4.83 1.27 29.63
N GLU A 210 -4.36 2.47 29.31
CA GLU A 210 -4.58 3.68 30.11
C GLU A 210 -5.83 4.47 29.69
N ASN A 211 -6.58 4.03 28.68
CA ASN A 211 -7.72 4.79 28.15
C ASN A 211 -9.01 4.56 28.98
N PRO A 212 -9.50 5.56 29.75
CA PRO A 212 -10.71 5.40 30.57
C PRO A 212 -12.02 5.43 29.77
N ASN A 213 -11.96 5.84 28.49
CA ASN A 213 -13.13 5.98 27.62
C ASN A 213 -13.36 4.76 26.73
N ILE A 214 -12.54 3.71 26.85
CA ILE A 214 -12.69 2.49 26.07
C ILE A 214 -13.84 1.66 26.64
N THR A 215 -14.75 1.15 25.79
CA THR A 215 -15.78 0.20 26.22
C THR A 215 -15.20 -1.19 26.41
N HIS A 216 -15.91 -2.09 27.11
CA HIS A 216 -15.50 -3.48 27.29
C HIS A 216 -15.27 -4.18 25.95
N ILE A 217 -16.21 -4.02 25.01
CA ILE A 217 -16.15 -4.61 23.67
C ILE A 217 -14.94 -4.09 22.90
N GLN A 218 -14.73 -2.77 22.93
CA GLN A 218 -13.62 -2.10 22.27
C GLN A 218 -12.27 -2.53 22.85
N SER A 219 -12.18 -2.69 24.17
CA SER A 219 -10.98 -3.16 24.87
C SER A 219 -10.61 -4.57 24.42
N ILE A 220 -11.56 -5.51 24.49
CA ILE A 220 -11.37 -6.89 24.02
C ILE A 220 -10.92 -6.89 22.55
N SER A 221 -11.64 -6.17 21.70
CA SER A 221 -11.43 -6.21 20.25
C SER A 221 -10.07 -5.63 19.85
N THR A 222 -9.66 -4.54 20.50
CA THR A 222 -8.34 -3.90 20.29
C THR A 222 -7.21 -4.81 20.75
N PHE A 223 -7.28 -5.35 21.97
CA PHE A 223 -6.23 -6.23 22.49
C PHE A 223 -6.16 -7.55 21.72
N SER A 224 -7.28 -8.19 21.41
CA SER A 224 -7.28 -9.43 20.62
C SER A 224 -6.59 -9.27 19.26
N LEU A 225 -6.85 -8.15 18.56
CA LEU A 225 -6.18 -7.83 17.30
C LEU A 225 -4.68 -7.55 17.49
N LEU A 226 -4.28 -6.79 18.52
CA LEU A 226 -2.86 -6.53 18.78
C LEU A 226 -2.10 -7.80 19.12
N PHE A 227 -2.68 -8.67 19.95
CA PHE A 227 -2.05 -9.93 20.33
C PHE A 227 -2.00 -10.94 19.17
N LEU A 228 -2.90 -10.84 18.20
CA LEU A 228 -2.81 -11.58 16.94
C LEU A 228 -1.55 -11.18 16.15
N TYR A 229 -1.24 -9.88 16.06
CA TYR A 229 0.03 -9.41 15.48
C TYR A 229 1.24 -9.83 16.29
N ILE A 230 1.21 -9.65 17.62
CA ILE A 230 2.30 -10.03 18.52
C ILE A 230 2.64 -11.51 18.38
N PHE A 231 1.62 -12.37 18.35
CA PHE A 231 1.79 -13.80 18.11
C PHE A 231 2.54 -14.06 16.81
N SER A 232 2.09 -13.42 15.72
CA SER A 232 2.62 -13.65 14.39
C SER A 232 4.06 -13.12 14.23
N PHE A 233 4.35 -11.93 14.76
CA PHE A 233 5.70 -11.36 14.80
C PHE A 233 6.65 -12.16 15.69
N SER A 234 6.14 -12.81 16.74
CA SER A 234 6.95 -13.70 17.57
C SER A 234 7.37 -14.95 16.82
N LEU A 235 6.48 -15.52 16.00
CA LEU A 235 6.78 -16.68 15.16
C LEU A 235 7.82 -16.34 14.08
N SER A 236 7.78 -15.14 13.51
CA SER A 236 8.76 -14.67 12.52
C SER A 236 10.02 -14.04 13.12
N ASN A 237 10.11 -13.90 14.46
CA ASN A 237 11.22 -13.25 15.18
C ASN A 237 11.42 -11.76 14.85
N ASP A 238 10.34 -11.07 14.48
CA ASP A 238 10.33 -9.66 14.06
C ASP A 238 10.22 -8.66 15.24
N ILE A 239 9.94 -9.15 16.45
CA ILE A 239 9.86 -8.35 17.68
C ILE A 239 10.84 -8.82 18.76
N ASP A 240 11.28 -7.90 19.60
CA ASP A 240 12.06 -8.19 20.79
C ASP A 240 11.11 -8.67 21.90
N ALA A 241 10.97 -10.00 21.99
CA ALA A 241 10.09 -10.66 22.95
C ALA A 241 10.44 -10.32 24.40
N GLN A 242 11.73 -10.17 24.72
CA GLN A 242 12.16 -9.84 26.08
C GLN A 242 11.72 -8.43 26.44
N MET A 243 12.01 -7.44 25.58
CA MET A 243 11.61 -6.05 25.80
C MET A 243 10.09 -5.90 25.98
N LEU A 244 9.29 -6.62 25.17
CA LEU A 244 7.84 -6.60 25.26
C LEU A 244 7.33 -7.20 26.58
N CYS A 245 7.86 -8.35 26.99
CA CYS A 245 7.44 -9.03 28.21
C CYS A 245 7.89 -8.29 29.48
N GLU A 246 9.09 -7.69 29.47
CA GLU A 246 9.57 -6.82 30.55
C GLU A 246 8.60 -5.65 30.76
N TYR A 247 8.18 -4.99 29.69
CA TYR A 247 7.17 -3.93 29.77
C TYR A 247 5.89 -4.42 30.44
N ILE A 248 5.29 -5.53 29.96
CA ILE A 248 4.04 -6.09 30.51
C ILE A 248 4.18 -6.45 32.01
N GLN A 249 5.33 -6.98 32.42
CA GLN A 249 5.62 -7.32 33.82
C GLN A 249 5.81 -6.11 34.73
N THR A 250 6.29 -5.00 34.18
CA THR A 250 6.52 -3.75 34.93
C THR A 250 5.32 -2.81 34.96
N CYS A 251 4.24 -3.12 34.23
CA CYS A 251 3.01 -2.33 34.30
C CYS A 251 2.43 -2.33 35.72
N ASP A 252 2.02 -1.15 36.20
CA ASP A 252 1.37 -1.01 37.51
C ASP A 252 0.10 -1.86 37.63
N TYR A 253 -0.62 -2.00 36.51
CA TYR A 253 -1.78 -2.87 36.37
C TYR A 253 -1.99 -3.31 34.90
N LEU A 254 -2.74 -4.39 34.71
CA LEU A 254 -3.24 -4.87 33.42
C LEU A 254 -4.76 -4.69 33.36
N SER A 255 -5.26 -4.09 32.29
CA SER A 255 -6.71 -4.11 32.03
C SER A 255 -7.19 -5.54 31.76
N PRO A 256 -8.45 -5.89 32.08
CA PRO A 256 -8.98 -7.22 31.81
C PRO A 256 -8.91 -7.60 30.31
N GLY A 257 -9.11 -6.63 29.40
CA GLY A 257 -8.94 -6.86 27.96
C GLY A 257 -7.51 -7.27 27.57
N LEU A 258 -6.48 -6.64 28.16
CA LEU A 258 -5.09 -7.00 27.93
C LEU A 258 -4.78 -8.41 28.46
N ALA A 259 -5.24 -8.70 29.68
CA ALA A 259 -5.09 -10.03 30.29
C ALA A 259 -5.76 -11.11 29.42
N LEU A 260 -6.97 -10.84 28.90
CA LEU A 260 -7.66 -11.74 27.99
C LEU A 260 -6.90 -11.93 26.67
N GLY A 261 -6.31 -10.87 26.11
CA GLY A 261 -5.46 -10.96 24.91
C GLY A 261 -4.29 -11.93 25.09
N ILE A 262 -3.64 -11.92 26.26
CA ILE A 262 -2.59 -12.88 26.64
C ILE A 262 -3.16 -14.30 26.64
N ILE A 263 -4.26 -14.54 27.37
CA ILE A 263 -4.90 -15.87 27.51
C ILE A 263 -5.29 -16.45 26.15
N CYS A 264 -5.87 -15.63 25.27
CA CYS A 264 -6.46 -16.06 24.01
C CYS A 264 -5.43 -16.32 22.91
N HIS A 265 -4.35 -15.55 22.88
CA HIS A 265 -3.47 -15.51 21.72
C HIS A 265 -2.04 -15.95 22.01
N ILE A 266 -1.55 -15.89 23.25
CA ILE A 266 -0.24 -16.43 23.59
C ILE A 266 -0.39 -17.93 23.87
N SER A 267 0.27 -18.76 23.07
CA SER A 267 0.33 -20.20 23.32
C SER A 267 1.40 -20.52 24.36
N THR A 268 1.14 -21.52 25.21
CA THR A 268 2.12 -22.08 26.17
C THR A 268 3.37 -22.63 25.50
N THR A 269 3.34 -22.82 24.18
CA THR A 269 4.46 -23.32 23.37
C THR A 269 5.36 -22.23 22.80
N ILE A 270 5.03 -20.94 22.97
CA ILE A 270 5.79 -19.81 22.40
C ILE A 270 6.67 -19.18 23.47
N CYS A 271 7.83 -18.64 23.08
CA CYS A 271 8.80 -18.02 23.99
C CYS A 271 8.19 -16.93 24.90
N LEU A 272 7.23 -16.15 24.39
CA LEU A 272 6.51 -15.14 25.16
C LEU A 272 5.86 -15.69 26.42
N TYR A 273 5.31 -16.91 26.39
CA TYR A 273 4.68 -17.52 27.57
C TYR A 273 5.69 -17.67 28.71
N ASN A 274 6.88 -18.19 28.39
CA ASN A 274 7.93 -18.41 29.38
C ASN A 274 8.44 -17.09 29.96
N TYR A 275 8.51 -16.02 29.14
CA TYR A 275 8.90 -14.70 29.62
C TYR A 275 7.82 -14.05 30.48
N LEU A 276 6.54 -14.28 30.22
CA LEU A 276 5.42 -13.72 31.00
C LEU A 276 5.10 -14.50 32.27
N MET A 277 5.55 -15.74 32.38
CA MET A 277 5.29 -16.62 33.52
C MET A 277 5.73 -15.97 34.84
N PRO A 278 4.81 -15.80 35.82
CA PRO A 278 5.18 -15.20 37.09
C PRO A 278 6.25 -15.98 37.83
N LYS A 279 7.24 -15.28 38.38
CA LYS A 279 8.32 -15.88 39.17
C LYS A 279 7.79 -16.68 40.35
N GLU A 280 6.68 -16.24 40.94
CA GLU A 280 6.01 -16.90 42.05
C GLU A 280 5.50 -18.31 41.69
N PHE A 281 5.06 -18.54 40.45
CA PHE A 281 4.65 -19.87 39.99
C PHE A 281 5.84 -20.77 39.65
N ILE A 282 6.98 -20.17 39.25
CA ILE A 282 8.24 -20.89 39.05
C ILE A 282 8.78 -21.36 40.41
N GLU A 283 8.76 -20.48 41.41
CA GLU A 283 9.31 -20.73 42.75
C GLU A 283 8.35 -21.55 43.63
N ASN A 284 7.03 -21.34 43.52
CA ASN A 284 5.98 -22.02 44.27
C ASN A 284 4.76 -22.34 43.38
N PRO A 285 4.72 -23.51 42.71
CA PRO A 285 3.67 -23.87 41.75
C PRO A 285 2.24 -24.00 42.33
N GLY A 286 2.08 -23.87 43.65
CA GLY A 286 0.78 -23.84 44.35
C GLY A 286 0.33 -22.46 44.84
N SER A 287 1.04 -21.38 44.49
CA SER A 287 0.64 -20.01 44.86
C SER A 287 -0.64 -19.59 44.15
N ASP A 288 -1.59 -19.00 44.87
CA ASP A 288 -2.77 -18.33 44.28
C ASP A 288 -2.55 -16.84 44.02
N LYS A 289 -1.35 -16.32 44.35
CA LYS A 289 -1.03 -14.90 44.18
C LYS A 289 -0.13 -14.70 42.97
N SER A 290 -0.69 -14.08 41.93
CA SER A 290 0.02 -13.49 40.81
C SER A 290 0.52 -12.09 41.20
N HIS A 291 1.72 -11.68 40.77
CA HIS A 291 2.19 -10.30 40.93
C HIS A 291 1.47 -9.31 40.00
N TYR A 292 0.79 -9.80 38.95
CA TYR A 292 0.00 -8.96 38.07
C TYR A 292 -1.27 -8.48 38.78
N VAL A 293 -1.43 -7.16 38.85
CA VAL A 293 -2.67 -6.51 39.31
C VAL A 293 -3.57 -6.34 38.09
N ILE A 294 -4.74 -7.00 38.07
CA ILE A 294 -5.72 -6.84 36.99
C ILE A 294 -6.84 -5.93 37.49
N TYR A 295 -7.06 -4.82 36.79
CA TYR A 295 -8.02 -3.79 37.21
C TYR A 295 -8.70 -3.13 36.02
N ASP A 296 -10.01 -2.94 36.13
CA ASP A 296 -10.85 -2.31 35.11
C ASP A 296 -11.02 -0.81 35.38
N HIS A 297 -10.53 0.01 34.45
CA HIS A 297 -10.67 1.47 34.49
C HIS A 297 -11.77 2.00 33.57
N SER A 298 -12.47 1.13 32.84
CA SER A 298 -13.53 1.57 31.95
C SER A 298 -14.76 2.03 32.75
N ASN A 299 -15.52 2.95 32.17
CA ASN A 299 -16.82 3.38 32.73
C ASN A 299 -17.98 2.57 32.15
N ASP A 300 -17.69 1.49 31.41
CA ASP A 300 -18.68 0.63 30.78
C ASP A 300 -19.12 -0.45 31.76
N THR A 301 -20.37 -0.90 31.63
CA THR A 301 -20.95 -1.96 32.48
C THR A 301 -21.52 -3.12 31.66
N GLU A 302 -21.40 -3.08 30.32
CA GLU A 302 -22.04 -4.06 29.42
C GLU A 302 -21.59 -5.50 29.69
N LEU A 303 -20.30 -5.69 30.00
CA LEU A 303 -19.68 -7.00 30.22
C LEU A 303 -19.05 -7.17 31.62
N ASP A 304 -19.56 -6.46 32.64
CA ASP A 304 -19.02 -6.50 34.02
C ASP A 304 -18.83 -7.92 34.55
N SER A 305 -19.85 -8.77 34.39
CA SER A 305 -19.81 -10.15 34.89
C SER A 305 -18.69 -10.96 34.25
N PHE A 306 -18.42 -10.75 32.95
CA PHE A 306 -17.31 -11.41 32.28
C PHE A 306 -15.97 -10.80 32.70
N PHE A 307 -15.85 -9.47 32.75
CA PHE A 307 -14.63 -8.76 33.15
C PHE A 307 -14.17 -9.13 34.57
N GLN A 308 -15.11 -9.29 35.50
CA GLN A 308 -14.84 -9.73 36.88
C GLN A 308 -14.28 -11.17 36.97
N SER A 309 -14.52 -12.01 35.97
CA SER A 309 -14.02 -13.39 35.93
C SER A 309 -12.60 -13.52 35.33
N ILE A 310 -12.14 -12.53 34.56
CA ILE A 310 -10.85 -12.57 33.85
C ILE A 310 -9.64 -12.73 34.80
N PRO A 311 -9.56 -12.07 35.98
CA PRO A 311 -8.43 -12.25 36.89
C PRO A 311 -8.21 -13.71 37.31
N GLU A 312 -9.30 -14.45 37.55
CA GLU A 312 -9.25 -15.87 37.89
C GLU A 312 -8.81 -16.73 36.70
N MET A 313 -9.33 -16.43 35.49
CA MET A 313 -8.91 -17.09 34.25
C MET A 313 -7.42 -16.90 33.98
N PHE A 314 -6.91 -15.68 34.18
CA PHE A 314 -5.51 -15.33 33.99
C PHE A 314 -4.59 -16.07 34.96
N THR A 315 -4.99 -16.15 36.24
CA THR A 315 -4.26 -16.90 37.25
C THR A 315 -4.21 -18.40 36.90
N THR A 316 -5.31 -18.94 36.39
CA THR A 316 -5.39 -20.37 36.03
C THR A 316 -4.62 -20.71 34.75
N TYR A 317 -4.52 -19.77 33.80
CA TYR A 317 -3.75 -19.94 32.56
C TYR A 317 -2.26 -20.27 32.78
N PHE A 318 -1.66 -19.78 33.88
CA PHE A 318 -0.27 -20.11 34.25
C PHE A 318 -0.13 -21.36 35.12
N LYS A 319 -1.24 -21.96 35.58
CA LYS A 319 -1.20 -23.19 36.38
C LYS A 319 -1.08 -24.42 35.46
N PRO A 320 -0.32 -25.45 35.86
CA PRO A 320 -0.30 -26.72 35.14
C PRO A 320 -1.70 -27.37 35.18
N PRO A 321 -2.13 -28.04 34.09
CA PRO A 321 -3.45 -28.64 34.02
C PRO A 321 -3.61 -29.69 35.12
N THR A 322 -4.57 -29.50 36.02
CA THR A 322 -4.91 -30.49 37.05
C THR A 322 -5.53 -31.72 36.39
N THR A 323 -4.87 -32.87 36.52
CA THR A 323 -5.14 -34.12 35.79
C THR A 323 -6.48 -34.80 36.10
N ASN A 324 -7.34 -34.21 36.94
CA ASN A 324 -8.60 -34.82 37.37
C ASN A 324 -9.73 -33.82 37.22
N GLN A 325 -10.55 -33.98 36.18
CA GLN A 325 -12.01 -33.87 36.26
C GLN A 325 -12.65 -34.25 34.92
N ASN A 326 -13.08 -35.51 34.82
CA ASN A 326 -14.21 -35.88 33.97
C ASN A 326 -15.48 -35.28 34.61
N GLN A 327 -15.68 -33.98 34.49
CA GLN A 327 -17.01 -33.41 34.71
C GLN A 327 -17.79 -33.60 33.41
N GLU A 328 -18.82 -34.44 33.45
CA GLU A 328 -19.90 -34.37 32.47
C GLU A 328 -20.54 -32.99 32.61
N ILE A 329 -20.24 -32.10 31.66
CA ILE A 329 -20.82 -30.76 31.61
C ILE A 329 -22.29 -30.91 31.20
N ASN A 330 -23.16 -31.10 32.18
CA ASN A 330 -24.58 -30.82 32.06
C ASN A 330 -24.80 -29.32 32.29
N SER A 331 -24.67 -28.52 31.24
CA SER A 331 -25.23 -27.17 31.24
C SER A 331 -25.62 -26.80 29.83
N THR A 332 -26.93 -26.65 29.60
CA THR A 332 -27.43 -25.78 28.55
C THR A 332 -26.67 -24.45 28.64
N VAL A 333 -25.84 -24.17 27.62
CA VAL A 333 -25.25 -22.84 27.44
C VAL A 333 -26.41 -21.86 27.53
N LYS A 334 -26.43 -21.01 28.56
CA LYS A 334 -27.47 -19.98 28.69
C LYS A 334 -27.30 -19.00 27.53
N ASN A 335 -28.41 -18.48 27.00
CA ASN A 335 -28.41 -17.55 25.86
C ASN A 335 -27.81 -16.16 26.16
N ASP A 336 -27.11 -15.99 27.30
CA ASP A 336 -26.52 -14.72 27.73
C ASP A 336 -25.04 -14.64 27.33
N ILE A 337 -24.64 -13.48 26.80
CA ILE A 337 -23.29 -13.21 26.26
C ILE A 337 -22.21 -13.44 27.32
N ASN A 338 -22.39 -12.95 28.54
CA ASN A 338 -21.41 -13.09 29.62
C ASN A 338 -21.18 -14.56 29.98
N SER A 339 -22.27 -15.33 30.09
CA SER A 339 -22.20 -16.75 30.41
C SER A 339 -21.50 -17.59 29.33
N PHE A 340 -21.75 -17.28 28.05
CA PHE A 340 -21.09 -17.96 26.93
C PHE A 340 -19.60 -17.61 26.85
N LEU A 341 -19.26 -16.32 26.97
CA LEU A 341 -17.86 -15.86 26.97
C LEU A 341 -17.06 -16.51 28.12
N THR A 342 -17.65 -16.58 29.31
CA THR A 342 -17.02 -17.26 30.46
C THR A 342 -16.77 -18.74 30.16
N TYR A 343 -17.75 -19.43 29.56
CA TYR A 343 -17.63 -20.85 29.22
C TYR A 343 -16.52 -21.15 28.19
N ILE A 344 -16.40 -20.35 27.13
CA ILE A 344 -15.36 -20.57 26.10
C ILE A 344 -13.94 -20.37 26.66
N HIS A 345 -13.79 -19.62 27.75
CA HIS A 345 -12.51 -19.37 28.42
C HIS A 345 -12.24 -20.28 29.62
N ASP A 346 -13.19 -21.12 30.03
CA ASP A 346 -12.98 -22.05 31.14
C ASP A 346 -11.80 -23.01 30.86
N PRO A 347 -10.72 -22.95 31.67
CA PRO A 347 -9.53 -23.77 31.46
C PRO A 347 -9.79 -25.28 31.60
N ASN A 348 -10.88 -25.67 32.28
CA ASN A 348 -11.23 -27.08 32.50
C ASN A 348 -11.95 -27.72 31.31
N THR A 349 -12.51 -26.92 30.40
CA THR A 349 -13.25 -27.44 29.24
C THR A 349 -12.28 -27.84 28.11
N MET A 350 -12.43 -29.07 27.60
CA MET A 350 -11.59 -29.57 26.50
C MET A 350 -11.76 -28.73 25.22
N LYS A 351 -10.66 -28.46 24.50
CA LYS A 351 -10.68 -27.67 23.24
C LYS A 351 -11.70 -28.17 22.21
N VAL A 352 -11.90 -29.48 22.10
CA VAL A 352 -12.86 -30.10 21.16
C VAL A 352 -14.31 -29.80 21.57
N GLN A 353 -14.60 -29.80 22.87
CA GLN A 353 -15.93 -29.46 23.40
C GLN A 353 -16.24 -27.97 23.17
N LYS A 354 -15.26 -27.09 23.42
CA LYS A 354 -15.37 -25.65 23.11
C LYS A 354 -15.71 -25.40 21.64
N PHE A 355 -15.02 -26.07 20.72
CA PHE A 355 -15.28 -25.96 19.29
C PHE A 355 -16.72 -26.34 18.93
N LYS A 356 -17.21 -27.50 19.42
CA LYS A 356 -18.58 -27.95 19.17
C LYS A 356 -19.62 -26.97 19.75
N ALA A 357 -19.39 -26.50 20.97
CA ALA A 357 -20.28 -25.56 21.63
C ALA A 357 -20.36 -24.22 20.88
N ILE A 358 -19.22 -23.68 20.43
CA ILE A 358 -19.17 -22.45 19.63
C ILE A 358 -19.93 -22.64 18.30
N PHE A 359 -19.73 -23.75 17.61
CA PHE A 359 -20.40 -24.02 16.34
C PHE A 359 -21.92 -24.20 16.50
N GLU A 360 -22.37 -24.97 17.49
CA GLU A 360 -23.80 -25.12 17.79
C GLU A 360 -24.43 -23.80 18.24
N PHE A 361 -23.69 -22.97 18.97
CA PHE A 361 -24.14 -21.63 19.31
C PHE A 361 -24.31 -20.77 18.04
N ALA A 362 -23.32 -20.79 17.13
CA ALA A 362 -23.34 -20.07 15.84
C ALA A 362 -24.48 -20.47 14.92
N LYS A 363 -24.86 -21.74 14.96
CA LYS A 363 -25.96 -22.28 14.17
C LYS A 363 -27.31 -21.75 14.65
N ASN A 364 -27.47 -21.59 15.96
CA ASN A 364 -28.75 -21.29 16.59
C ASN A 364 -28.94 -19.80 16.94
N HIS A 365 -27.86 -19.02 17.00
CA HIS A 365 -27.87 -17.62 17.43
C HIS A 365 -27.11 -16.73 16.44
N GLU A 366 -27.51 -15.46 16.35
CA GLU A 366 -26.74 -14.45 15.63
C GLU A 366 -25.45 -14.16 16.39
N ILE A 367 -24.30 -14.52 15.80
CA ILE A 367 -23.00 -14.22 16.36
C ILE A 367 -22.60 -12.81 15.95
N THR A 368 -22.58 -11.91 16.94
CA THR A 368 -21.97 -10.60 16.81
C THR A 368 -20.43 -10.72 16.81
N PRO A 369 -19.71 -9.72 16.25
CA PRO A 369 -18.25 -9.78 16.12
C PRO A 369 -17.47 -9.96 17.44
N ILE A 370 -18.03 -9.51 18.58
CA ILE A 370 -17.44 -9.65 19.91
C ILE A 370 -17.17 -11.12 20.30
N TYR A 371 -18.08 -12.04 19.95
CA TYR A 371 -17.86 -13.47 20.18
C TYR A 371 -16.69 -14.01 19.36
N THR A 372 -16.39 -13.40 18.22
CA THR A 372 -15.31 -13.88 17.34
C THR A 372 -13.94 -13.44 17.82
N VAL A 373 -13.81 -12.17 18.21
CA VAL A 373 -12.54 -11.60 18.69
C VAL A 373 -12.11 -12.19 20.04
N THR A 374 -13.05 -12.74 20.83
CA THR A 374 -12.75 -13.45 22.09
C THR A 374 -12.26 -14.87 21.85
N ILE A 375 -12.56 -15.50 20.71
CA ILE A 375 -12.09 -16.85 20.42
C ILE A 375 -10.56 -16.85 20.26
N SER A 376 -9.91 -17.78 20.97
CA SER A 376 -8.46 -17.97 20.87
C SER A 376 -8.01 -18.17 19.42
N PHE A 377 -6.85 -17.61 19.05
CA PHE A 377 -6.33 -17.69 17.68
C PHE A 377 -6.25 -19.14 17.15
N TYR A 378 -5.85 -20.08 18.01
CA TYR A 378 -5.76 -21.49 17.64
C TYR A 378 -7.14 -22.10 17.29
N VAL A 379 -8.20 -21.73 18.02
CA VAL A 379 -9.56 -22.19 17.71
C VAL A 379 -10.06 -21.54 16.41
N SER A 380 -9.77 -20.26 16.18
CA SER A 380 -10.08 -19.57 14.92
C SER A 380 -9.38 -20.23 13.71
N LEU A 381 -8.10 -20.62 13.85
CA LEU A 381 -7.39 -21.40 12.84
C LEU A 381 -8.01 -22.79 12.60
N ARG A 382 -8.49 -23.45 13.66
CA ARG A 382 -9.19 -24.74 13.51
C ARG A 382 -10.51 -24.59 12.77
N PHE A 383 -11.24 -23.50 12.99
CA PHE A 383 -12.41 -23.18 12.18
C PHE A 383 -12.04 -23.04 10.71
N LEU A 384 -10.99 -22.28 10.36
CA LEU A 384 -10.50 -22.19 8.97
C LEU A 384 -10.23 -23.57 8.35
N ILE A 385 -9.53 -24.45 9.04
CA ILE A 385 -9.18 -25.77 8.49
C ILE A 385 -10.43 -26.63 8.21
N ILE A 386 -11.50 -26.44 8.99
CA ILE A 386 -12.73 -27.25 8.90
C ILE A 386 -13.78 -26.58 7.99
N VAL A 387 -13.65 -25.28 7.67
CA VAL A 387 -14.55 -24.53 6.77
C VAL A 387 -14.92 -25.32 5.51
N PRO A 388 -13.99 -25.97 4.77
CA PRO A 388 -14.33 -26.71 3.56
C PRO A 388 -15.34 -27.84 3.78
N ARG A 389 -15.36 -28.42 4.98
CA ARG A 389 -16.27 -29.48 5.39
C ARG A 389 -17.62 -28.95 5.88
N MET A 390 -17.75 -27.65 6.08
CA MET A 390 -18.94 -26.99 6.64
C MET A 390 -19.71 -26.14 5.61
N PHE A 391 -19.31 -26.16 4.34
CA PHE A 391 -19.97 -25.39 3.27
C PHE A 391 -21.45 -25.75 3.11
N GLU A 392 -21.87 -26.98 3.44
CA GLU A 392 -23.29 -27.36 3.45
C GLU A 392 -24.15 -26.54 4.42
N HIS A 393 -23.54 -25.91 5.43
CA HIS A 393 -24.22 -25.10 6.42
C HIS A 393 -24.30 -23.62 6.05
N PHE A 394 -23.72 -23.18 4.93
CA PHE A 394 -23.68 -21.77 4.50
C PHE A 394 -25.05 -21.24 4.05
N ASN A 395 -26.04 -22.11 3.94
CA ASN A 395 -27.44 -21.71 3.79
C ASN A 395 -27.91 -20.90 5.02
N ASN A 396 -27.36 -21.18 6.21
CA ASN A 396 -27.66 -20.46 7.43
C ASN A 396 -26.91 -19.11 7.46
N PRO A 397 -27.61 -17.96 7.51
CA PRO A 397 -26.99 -16.64 7.52
C PRO A 397 -26.09 -16.40 8.74
N ASN A 398 -26.42 -16.97 9.90
CA ASN A 398 -25.62 -16.80 11.12
C ASN A 398 -24.26 -17.48 10.99
N ILE A 399 -24.23 -18.65 10.34
CA ILE A 399 -23.00 -19.38 10.06
C ILE A 399 -22.12 -18.61 9.08
N CYS A 400 -22.71 -18.01 8.02
CA CYS A 400 -21.96 -17.13 7.11
C CYS A 400 -21.37 -15.91 7.82
N LYS A 401 -22.16 -15.22 8.65
CA LYS A 401 -21.69 -14.07 9.44
C LYS A 401 -20.57 -14.45 10.42
N PHE A 402 -20.69 -15.62 11.05
CA PHE A 402 -19.66 -16.14 11.94
C PHE A 402 -18.35 -16.43 11.20
N PHE A 403 -18.40 -17.13 10.06
CA PHE A 403 -17.18 -17.39 9.27
C PHE A 403 -16.59 -16.12 8.68
N MET A 404 -17.41 -15.17 8.21
CA MET A 404 -16.94 -13.87 7.79
C MET A 404 -16.17 -13.15 8.91
N SER A 405 -16.72 -13.15 10.12
CA SER A 405 -16.05 -12.54 11.28
C SER A 405 -14.71 -13.21 11.54
N ILE A 406 -14.65 -14.56 11.52
CA ILE A 406 -13.42 -15.31 11.80
C ILE A 406 -12.37 -14.99 10.75
N ILE A 407 -12.73 -15.09 9.47
CA ILE A 407 -11.80 -14.85 8.37
C ILE A 407 -11.33 -13.39 8.44
N SER A 408 -12.25 -12.41 8.52
CA SER A 408 -11.91 -10.98 8.63
C SER A 408 -10.97 -10.71 9.81
N PHE A 409 -11.21 -11.32 10.97
CA PHE A 409 -10.38 -11.15 12.17
C PHE A 409 -8.95 -11.65 11.98
N ILE A 410 -8.76 -12.81 11.35
CA ILE A 410 -7.43 -13.43 11.20
C ILE A 410 -6.72 -13.05 9.89
N THR A 411 -7.42 -12.50 8.89
CA THR A 411 -6.85 -12.05 7.62
C THR A 411 -5.54 -11.29 7.79
N PRO A 412 -5.42 -10.28 8.68
CA PRO A 412 -4.22 -9.46 8.73
C PRO A 412 -2.92 -10.22 9.02
N VAL A 413 -2.98 -11.46 9.53
CA VAL A 413 -1.79 -12.27 9.82
C VAL A 413 -1.73 -13.62 9.12
N CYS A 414 -2.85 -14.10 8.56
CA CYS A 414 -3.01 -15.47 8.07
C CYS A 414 -3.21 -15.62 6.56
N ASP A 415 -2.76 -14.66 5.74
CA ASP A 415 -2.99 -14.72 4.28
C ASP A 415 -2.61 -16.06 3.63
N THR A 416 -1.50 -16.69 4.03
CA THR A 416 -1.07 -17.97 3.44
C THR A 416 -1.97 -19.14 3.84
N SER A 417 -2.48 -19.17 5.06
CA SER A 417 -3.45 -20.18 5.50
C SER A 417 -4.81 -19.97 4.86
N ILE A 418 -5.21 -18.71 4.64
CA ILE A 418 -6.42 -18.36 3.89
C ILE A 418 -6.25 -18.73 2.41
N GLN A 419 -5.08 -18.50 1.81
CA GLN A 419 -4.75 -18.99 0.47
C GLN A 419 -4.93 -20.50 0.36
N GLN A 420 -4.44 -21.26 1.33
CA GLN A 420 -4.60 -22.71 1.34
C GLN A 420 -6.06 -23.15 1.42
N LEU A 421 -6.90 -22.41 2.18
CA LEU A 421 -8.35 -22.65 2.24
C LEU A 421 -9.00 -22.56 0.85
N PHE A 422 -8.65 -21.53 0.09
CA PHE A 422 -9.19 -21.31 -1.26
C PHE A 422 -8.55 -22.24 -2.30
N ASN A 423 -7.26 -22.57 -2.17
CA ASN A 423 -6.54 -23.35 -3.18
C ASN A 423 -6.77 -24.88 -3.10
N ASN A 424 -7.10 -25.43 -1.93
CA ASN A 424 -7.28 -26.87 -1.72
C ASN A 424 -8.64 -27.20 -1.08
N PRO A 425 -9.73 -27.37 -1.87
CA PRO A 425 -10.96 -27.95 -1.35
C PRO A 425 -10.71 -29.42 -0.96
N VAL A 426 -10.56 -29.68 0.34
CA VAL A 426 -10.24 -31.00 0.92
C VAL A 426 -11.46 -31.92 0.86
N THR A 427 -11.67 -32.66 -0.24
CA THR A 427 -12.47 -33.90 -0.27
C THR A 427 -12.07 -34.78 -1.45
N GLU A 428 -12.11 -36.12 -1.29
CA GLU A 428 -11.77 -37.10 -2.34
C GLU A 428 -12.92 -37.37 -3.34
N ASP A 429 -14.14 -36.85 -3.09
CA ASP A 429 -15.32 -37.05 -3.94
C ASP A 429 -15.68 -35.78 -4.74
N TYR A 430 -15.48 -35.84 -6.06
CA TYR A 430 -15.72 -34.75 -7.01
C TYR A 430 -17.15 -34.15 -6.92
N ASN A 431 -18.18 -34.97 -6.67
CA ASN A 431 -19.56 -34.48 -6.64
C ASN A 431 -19.87 -33.63 -5.38
N ILE A 432 -19.21 -33.95 -4.26
CA ILE A 432 -19.38 -33.22 -3.00
C ILE A 432 -18.61 -31.90 -3.04
N ILE A 433 -17.43 -31.88 -3.66
CA ILE A 433 -16.67 -30.64 -3.95
C ILE A 433 -17.56 -29.68 -4.72
N ASP A 434 -18.25 -30.18 -5.75
CA ASP A 434 -19.06 -29.39 -6.65
C ASP A 434 -20.23 -28.66 -6.00
N LYS A 435 -20.96 -29.35 -5.15
CA LYS A 435 -22.06 -28.73 -4.38
C LYS A 435 -21.55 -27.72 -3.35
N ASN A 436 -20.44 -28.03 -2.68
CA ASN A 436 -19.93 -27.21 -1.59
C ASN A 436 -19.26 -25.92 -2.09
N LEU A 437 -18.50 -26.01 -3.18
CA LEU A 437 -17.89 -24.85 -3.82
C LEU A 437 -18.97 -23.94 -4.42
N TYR A 438 -20.04 -24.50 -4.98
CA TYR A 438 -21.23 -23.74 -5.38
C TYR A 438 -21.84 -22.94 -4.23
N LEU A 439 -22.09 -23.56 -3.07
CA LEU A 439 -22.65 -22.88 -1.90
C LEU A 439 -21.73 -21.77 -1.39
N LEU A 440 -20.40 -21.99 -1.42
CA LEU A 440 -19.42 -20.96 -1.07
C LEU A 440 -19.49 -19.77 -2.03
N ILE A 441 -19.47 -20.01 -3.35
CA ILE A 441 -19.52 -18.95 -4.37
C ILE A 441 -20.80 -18.14 -4.23
N ARG A 442 -21.94 -18.78 -3.97
CA ARG A 442 -23.19 -18.06 -3.70
C ARG A 442 -23.20 -17.29 -2.40
N ALA A 443 -22.65 -17.87 -1.32
CA ALA A 443 -22.49 -17.16 -0.07
C ALA A 443 -21.59 -15.93 -0.25
N ILE A 444 -20.54 -16.03 -1.07
CA ILE A 444 -19.70 -14.90 -1.47
C ILE A 444 -20.54 -13.83 -2.16
N GLY A 445 -21.26 -14.16 -3.23
CA GLY A 445 -22.03 -13.19 -4.00
C GLY A 445 -23.16 -12.51 -3.23
N THR A 446 -23.81 -13.22 -2.30
CA THR A 446 -24.99 -12.71 -1.57
C THR A 446 -24.66 -12.09 -0.22
N ARG A 447 -23.62 -12.57 0.48
CA ARG A 447 -23.42 -12.28 1.90
C ARG A 447 -21.99 -11.95 2.28
N MET A 448 -20.97 -12.37 1.52
CA MET A 448 -19.56 -12.26 1.90
C MET A 448 -18.71 -11.37 0.99
N LEU A 449 -19.33 -10.51 0.19
CA LEU A 449 -18.63 -9.62 -0.74
C LEU A 449 -17.64 -8.67 -0.03
N THR A 450 -18.01 -8.10 1.12
CA THR A 450 -17.14 -7.23 1.91
C THR A 450 -15.89 -7.97 2.39
N LEU A 451 -16.02 -9.24 2.77
CA LEU A 451 -14.88 -10.07 3.12
C LEU A 451 -13.94 -10.23 1.93
N VAL A 452 -14.47 -10.58 0.76
CA VAL A 452 -13.66 -10.90 -0.43
C VAL A 452 -12.86 -9.68 -0.92
N ILE A 453 -13.41 -8.47 -0.80
CA ILE A 453 -12.71 -7.23 -1.16
C ILE A 453 -11.63 -6.85 -0.15
N ASN A 454 -11.82 -7.21 1.13
CA ASN A 454 -10.81 -7.00 2.16
C ASN A 454 -9.74 -8.11 2.20
N LEU A 455 -9.89 -9.19 1.43
CA LEU A 455 -8.86 -10.22 1.25
C LEU A 455 -7.84 -9.76 0.18
N PRO A 456 -6.56 -10.17 0.30
CA PRO A 456 -5.60 -9.95 -0.77
C PRO A 456 -6.14 -10.50 -2.10
N MET A 457 -6.27 -9.61 -3.09
CA MET A 457 -6.90 -9.91 -4.37
C MET A 457 -6.12 -10.94 -5.19
N GLU A 458 -4.82 -11.13 -4.90
CA GLU A 458 -4.02 -12.24 -5.43
C GLU A 458 -4.51 -13.64 -4.98
N ILE A 459 -5.47 -13.70 -4.06
CA ILE A 459 -6.10 -14.93 -3.55
C ILE A 459 -7.50 -15.08 -4.14
N SER A 460 -8.33 -14.06 -3.94
CA SER A 460 -9.75 -14.07 -4.26
C SER A 460 -10.02 -14.23 -5.76
N ILE A 461 -9.29 -13.51 -6.60
CA ILE A 461 -9.48 -13.55 -8.06
C ILE A 461 -9.07 -14.90 -8.65
N PRO A 462 -7.83 -15.41 -8.42
CA PRO A 462 -7.42 -16.70 -8.96
C PRO A 462 -8.34 -17.82 -8.51
N PHE A 463 -8.76 -17.82 -7.24
CA PHE A 463 -9.72 -18.78 -6.71
C PHE A 463 -11.04 -18.79 -7.50
N CYS A 464 -11.65 -17.62 -7.71
CA CYS A 464 -12.91 -17.51 -8.46
C CYS A 464 -12.74 -17.93 -9.93
N LEU A 465 -11.61 -17.58 -10.57
CA LEU A 465 -11.31 -17.94 -11.96
C LEU A 465 -11.06 -19.44 -12.13
N ASP A 466 -10.26 -20.03 -11.24
CA ASP A 466 -9.94 -21.46 -11.25
C ASP A 466 -11.19 -22.29 -10.93
N SER A 467 -12.03 -21.82 -10.01
CA SER A 467 -13.33 -22.43 -9.72
C SER A 467 -14.20 -22.43 -10.98
N LEU A 468 -14.37 -21.29 -11.64
CA LEU A 468 -15.14 -21.22 -12.90
C LEU A 468 -14.62 -22.20 -13.95
N ASN A 469 -13.30 -22.25 -14.17
CA ASN A 469 -12.70 -23.15 -15.16
C ASN A 469 -12.94 -24.64 -14.85
N ARG A 470 -13.09 -25.01 -13.57
CA ARG A 470 -13.45 -26.38 -13.17
C ARG A 470 -14.94 -26.66 -13.40
N TYR A 471 -15.82 -25.69 -13.15
CA TYR A 471 -17.29 -25.86 -13.20
C TYR A 471 -17.93 -25.78 -14.58
N THR A 472 -17.29 -25.15 -15.57
CA THR A 472 -17.86 -25.09 -16.93
C THR A 472 -18.10 -26.48 -17.57
N ASN A 473 -17.62 -27.56 -16.95
CA ASN A 473 -17.83 -28.93 -17.37
C ASN A 473 -19.04 -29.63 -16.72
N THR A 474 -19.62 -29.11 -15.64
CA THR A 474 -20.72 -29.75 -14.89
C THR A 474 -21.95 -28.81 -14.85
N GLN A 475 -22.93 -29.09 -15.72
CA GLN A 475 -24.07 -28.24 -16.17
C GLN A 475 -25.08 -27.71 -15.12
N LYS A 476 -24.73 -27.56 -13.83
CA LYS A 476 -25.68 -27.18 -12.76
C LYS A 476 -25.50 -25.78 -12.16
N ILE A 477 -24.44 -25.05 -12.48
CA ILE A 477 -24.25 -23.66 -12.03
C ILE A 477 -24.47 -22.72 -13.22
N THR A 478 -25.33 -21.72 -13.07
CA THR A 478 -25.48 -20.65 -14.05
C THR A 478 -24.21 -19.80 -14.02
N ALA A 479 -23.44 -19.75 -15.11
CA ALA A 479 -22.27 -18.87 -15.24
C ALA A 479 -22.56 -17.40 -14.85
N GLY A 480 -23.84 -17.00 -14.88
CA GLY A 480 -24.35 -15.74 -14.35
C GLY A 480 -23.97 -15.43 -12.90
N ASP A 481 -23.89 -16.43 -12.01
CA ASP A 481 -23.51 -16.20 -10.59
C ASP A 481 -22.05 -15.73 -10.49
N TYR A 482 -21.16 -16.38 -11.23
CA TYR A 482 -19.77 -15.97 -11.34
C TYR A 482 -19.65 -14.60 -12.01
N HIS A 483 -20.39 -14.37 -13.09
CA HIS A 483 -20.42 -13.07 -13.75
C HIS A 483 -20.85 -11.96 -12.78
N HIS A 484 -21.85 -12.18 -11.93
CA HIS A 484 -22.27 -11.23 -10.91
C HIS A 484 -21.15 -10.95 -9.89
N ILE A 485 -20.52 -11.99 -9.33
CA ILE A 485 -19.43 -11.83 -8.35
C ILE A 485 -18.26 -11.06 -8.95
N PHE A 486 -17.81 -11.42 -10.15
CA PHE A 486 -16.74 -10.70 -10.83
C PHE A 486 -17.11 -9.25 -11.12
N ARG A 487 -18.35 -8.97 -11.56
CA ARG A 487 -18.83 -7.59 -11.74
C ARG A 487 -18.70 -6.80 -10.44
N ARG A 488 -19.15 -7.38 -9.31
CA ARG A 488 -19.12 -6.71 -8.00
C ARG A 488 -17.70 -6.45 -7.51
N ILE A 489 -16.84 -7.47 -7.54
CA ILE A 489 -15.42 -7.36 -7.13
C ILE A 489 -14.69 -6.31 -7.98
N LEU A 490 -14.79 -6.39 -9.31
CA LEU A 490 -14.08 -5.49 -10.24
C LEU A 490 -14.66 -4.07 -10.28
N SER A 491 -15.93 -3.90 -9.88
CA SER A 491 -16.54 -2.58 -9.73
C SER A 491 -16.11 -1.91 -8.44
N ALA A 492 -15.92 -2.68 -7.37
CA ALA A 492 -15.59 -2.16 -6.05
C ALA A 492 -14.10 -1.82 -5.86
N ASP A 493 -13.20 -2.65 -6.37
CA ASP A 493 -11.76 -2.42 -6.19
C ASP A 493 -10.97 -2.56 -7.48
N PHE A 494 -9.69 -2.22 -7.41
CA PHE A 494 -8.74 -2.39 -8.49
C PHE A 494 -8.31 -3.85 -8.61
N PRO A 495 -8.27 -4.42 -9.83
CA PRO A 495 -7.75 -5.77 -10.02
C PRO A 495 -6.25 -5.77 -9.74
N VAL A 496 -5.84 -6.20 -8.55
CA VAL A 496 -4.42 -6.39 -8.23
C VAL A 496 -3.88 -7.53 -9.10
N LEU A 497 -2.85 -7.23 -9.88
CA LEU A 497 -2.26 -8.16 -10.84
C LEU A 497 -1.07 -8.90 -10.25
N GLY A 498 -1.35 -9.90 -9.42
CA GLY A 498 -0.36 -10.89 -9.00
C GLY A 498 0.00 -11.87 -10.14
N PRO A 499 1.16 -12.55 -10.08
CA PRO A 499 1.53 -13.60 -11.03
C PRO A 499 0.46 -14.69 -11.19
N ALA A 500 -0.18 -15.11 -10.08
CA ALA A 500 -1.26 -16.09 -10.10
C ALA A 500 -2.50 -15.58 -10.85
N THR A 501 -2.89 -14.32 -10.62
CA THR A 501 -4.00 -13.68 -11.35
C THR A 501 -3.72 -13.62 -12.85
N LEU A 502 -2.49 -13.26 -13.24
CA LEU A 502 -2.07 -13.24 -14.64
C LEU A 502 -2.17 -14.63 -15.28
N GLU A 503 -1.66 -15.66 -14.58
CA GLU A 503 -1.74 -17.05 -15.06
C GLU A 503 -3.21 -17.53 -15.20
N SER A 504 -4.07 -17.22 -14.23
CA SER A 504 -5.50 -17.58 -14.30
C SER A 504 -6.24 -16.80 -15.40
N LEU A 505 -5.90 -15.53 -15.66
CA LEU A 505 -6.47 -14.75 -16.77
C LEU A 505 -6.03 -15.28 -18.14
N GLU A 506 -4.76 -15.69 -18.27
CA GLU A 506 -4.26 -16.32 -19.49
C GLU A 506 -5.00 -17.64 -19.81
N LYS A 507 -5.35 -18.42 -18.78
CA LYS A 507 -6.11 -19.67 -18.93
C LYS A 507 -7.62 -19.47 -19.03
N CYS A 508 -8.14 -18.29 -18.67
CA CYS A 508 -9.57 -18.01 -18.68
C CYS A 508 -10.16 -18.13 -20.09
N ARG A 509 -11.27 -18.87 -20.20
CA ARG A 509 -12.03 -19.11 -21.44
C ARG A 509 -13.40 -18.42 -21.43
N ASP A 510 -13.63 -17.47 -20.54
CA ASP A 510 -14.91 -16.77 -20.41
C ASP A 510 -14.84 -15.35 -21.00
N ILE A 511 -15.52 -15.12 -22.12
CA ILE A 511 -15.52 -13.83 -22.85
C ILE A 511 -16.06 -12.70 -21.96
N VAL A 512 -17.07 -12.99 -21.14
CA VAL A 512 -17.77 -12.02 -20.30
C VAL A 512 -16.83 -11.50 -19.21
N ILE A 513 -16.12 -12.39 -18.53
CA ILE A 513 -15.15 -12.02 -17.48
C ILE A 513 -13.96 -11.29 -18.07
N LEU A 514 -13.38 -11.79 -19.16
CA LEU A 514 -12.25 -11.12 -19.82
C LEU A 514 -12.63 -9.68 -20.23
N SER A 515 -13.86 -9.46 -20.72
CA SER A 515 -14.36 -8.12 -21.04
C SER A 515 -14.50 -7.23 -19.80
N MET A 516 -14.94 -7.76 -18.65
CA MET A 516 -14.98 -7.02 -17.39
C MET A 516 -13.59 -6.64 -16.88
N TYR A 517 -12.60 -7.51 -17.05
CA TYR A 517 -11.21 -7.19 -16.73
C TYR A 517 -10.69 -6.05 -17.60
N VAL A 518 -10.96 -6.08 -18.90
CA VAL A 518 -10.58 -4.99 -19.80
C VAL A 518 -11.19 -3.65 -19.36
N GLU A 519 -12.45 -3.63 -18.94
CA GLU A 519 -13.09 -2.46 -18.33
C GLU A 519 -12.36 -2.02 -17.06
N ALA A 520 -12.14 -2.92 -16.11
CA ALA A 520 -11.52 -2.60 -14.82
C ALA A 520 -10.07 -2.08 -14.96
N LEU A 521 -9.32 -2.61 -15.95
CA LEU A 521 -7.95 -2.23 -16.28
C LEU A 521 -7.83 -0.88 -17.00
N THR A 522 -8.94 -0.20 -17.33
CA THR A 522 -8.90 1.18 -17.86
C THR A 522 -8.44 2.20 -16.81
N SER A 523 -8.68 1.91 -15.54
CA SER A 523 -8.25 2.75 -14.43
C SER A 523 -6.75 2.60 -14.18
N THR A 524 -6.03 3.70 -13.95
CA THR A 524 -4.63 3.71 -13.49
C THR A 524 -4.49 4.22 -12.06
N VAL A 525 -5.62 4.35 -11.35
CA VAL A 525 -5.71 5.01 -10.03
C VAL A 525 -4.74 4.42 -9.00
N HIS A 526 -4.50 3.12 -9.05
CA HIS A 526 -3.65 2.40 -8.09
C HIS A 526 -2.24 2.11 -8.63
N THR A 527 -1.82 2.72 -9.73
CA THR A 527 -0.47 2.55 -10.26
C THR A 527 0.46 3.63 -9.69
N HIS A 528 1.55 3.20 -9.04
CA HIS A 528 2.51 4.15 -8.47
C HIS A 528 3.68 4.46 -9.38
N THR A 529 4.05 3.54 -10.28
CA THR A 529 5.22 3.68 -11.16
C THR A 529 4.83 3.61 -12.64
N CYS A 530 5.60 4.27 -13.51
CA CYS A 530 5.37 4.20 -14.95
C CYS A 530 5.45 2.76 -15.47
N LYS A 531 6.41 1.96 -14.96
CA LYS A 531 6.53 0.53 -15.29
C LYS A 531 5.29 -0.28 -14.92
N GLY A 532 4.69 -0.03 -13.74
CA GLY A 532 3.44 -0.67 -13.33
C GLY A 532 2.31 -0.36 -14.31
N ARG A 533 2.15 0.92 -14.66
CA ARG A 533 1.18 1.37 -15.66
C ARG A 533 1.40 0.73 -17.04
N ASP A 534 2.63 0.65 -17.52
CA ASP A 534 2.92 0.08 -18.84
C ASP A 534 2.68 -1.44 -18.86
N SER A 535 2.98 -2.12 -17.75
CA SER A 535 2.66 -3.55 -17.56
C SER A 535 1.14 -3.78 -17.60
N LEU A 536 0.37 -2.90 -16.95
CA LEU A 536 -1.10 -2.92 -16.98
C LEU A 536 -1.67 -2.67 -18.38
N ARG A 537 -1.15 -1.68 -19.10
CA ARG A 537 -1.54 -1.39 -20.49
C ARG A 537 -1.22 -2.57 -21.41
N SER A 538 -0.04 -3.17 -21.25
CA SER A 538 0.38 -4.36 -22.00
C SER A 538 -0.54 -5.55 -21.74
N LEU A 539 -0.91 -5.81 -20.48
CA LEU A 539 -1.87 -6.86 -20.15
C LEU A 539 -3.25 -6.58 -20.77
N ARG A 540 -3.75 -5.36 -20.63
CA ARG A 540 -5.05 -4.97 -21.21
C ARG A 540 -5.07 -5.22 -22.71
N GLN A 541 -3.99 -4.85 -23.41
CA GLN A 541 -3.87 -5.12 -24.85
C GLN A 541 -3.83 -6.62 -25.15
N LYS A 542 -3.07 -7.40 -24.39
CA LYS A 542 -2.99 -8.87 -24.53
C LYS A 542 -4.35 -9.55 -24.34
N ILE A 543 -5.18 -9.07 -23.41
CA ILE A 543 -6.55 -9.58 -23.22
C ILE A 543 -7.46 -9.15 -24.37
N LEU A 544 -7.39 -7.88 -24.78
CA LEU A 544 -8.15 -7.37 -25.93
C LEU A 544 -7.85 -8.12 -27.22
N ASP A 545 -6.59 -8.47 -27.48
CA ASP A 545 -6.16 -9.19 -28.68
C ASP A 545 -6.72 -10.62 -28.75
N ARG A 546 -7.06 -11.22 -27.61
CA ARG A 546 -7.74 -12.53 -27.54
C ARG A 546 -9.25 -12.39 -27.73
N LEU A 547 -9.84 -11.25 -27.36
CA LEU A 547 -11.29 -11.10 -27.40
C LEU A 547 -11.78 -10.94 -28.85
N PRO A 548 -12.94 -11.54 -29.18
CA PRO A 548 -13.58 -11.42 -30.49
C PRO A 548 -14.28 -10.06 -30.68
N ILE A 549 -13.68 -8.97 -30.22
CA ILE A 549 -14.26 -7.62 -30.24
C ILE A 549 -13.24 -6.63 -30.76
N GLN A 550 -13.72 -5.54 -31.35
CA GLN A 550 -12.92 -4.35 -31.57
C GLN A 550 -13.38 -3.29 -30.59
N ALA A 551 -12.43 -2.71 -29.85
CA ALA A 551 -12.69 -1.67 -28.86
C ALA A 551 -12.12 -0.33 -29.31
N ASP A 552 -12.78 0.76 -28.93
CA ASP A 552 -12.27 2.13 -29.09
C ASP A 552 -11.17 2.39 -28.03
N PRO A 553 -9.90 2.58 -28.43
CA PRO A 553 -8.81 2.79 -27.48
C PRO A 553 -8.83 4.20 -26.86
N THR A 554 -9.61 5.13 -27.41
CA THR A 554 -9.65 6.53 -26.97
C THR A 554 -10.60 6.76 -25.79
N MET A 555 -11.50 5.81 -25.53
CA MET A 555 -12.49 5.93 -24.48
C MET A 555 -11.94 5.58 -23.09
N PRO A 556 -12.38 6.29 -22.02
CA PRO A 556 -11.97 6.01 -20.64
C PRO A 556 -12.68 4.78 -20.04
N TYR A 557 -13.37 4.00 -20.88
CA TYR A 557 -14.08 2.76 -20.57
C TYR A 557 -14.03 1.87 -21.83
N LEU A 558 -14.36 0.58 -21.68
CA LEU A 558 -14.52 -0.36 -22.78
C LEU A 558 -15.77 0.01 -23.59
N LEU A 559 -15.53 0.47 -24.81
CA LEU A 559 -16.54 0.69 -25.82
C LEU A 559 -16.27 -0.23 -27.01
N ILE A 560 -17.17 -1.17 -27.25
CA ILE A 560 -17.09 -2.16 -28.32
C ILE A 560 -17.69 -1.56 -29.59
N THR A 561 -16.85 -1.35 -30.60
CA THR A 561 -17.27 -0.82 -31.91
C THR A 561 -17.71 -1.91 -32.86
N GLU A 562 -17.19 -3.12 -32.72
CA GLU A 562 -17.52 -4.26 -33.57
C GLU A 562 -17.41 -5.58 -32.81
N PHE A 563 -18.34 -6.50 -33.08
CA PHE A 563 -18.31 -7.88 -32.60
C PHE A 563 -17.89 -8.80 -33.75
N ARG A 564 -16.92 -9.68 -33.52
CA ARG A 564 -16.38 -10.64 -34.50
C ARG A 564 -16.86 -12.06 -34.19
N GLY A 565 -16.90 -12.95 -35.18
CA GLY A 565 -17.24 -14.36 -34.93
C GLY A 565 -16.23 -15.06 -34.00
N THR A 566 -16.70 -16.03 -33.21
CA THR A 566 -15.88 -16.81 -32.27
C THR A 566 -15.82 -18.29 -32.65
N SER A 567 -14.70 -18.96 -32.36
CA SER A 567 -14.64 -20.43 -32.34
C SER A 567 -15.00 -20.95 -30.95
N ARG A 568 -15.80 -22.02 -30.90
CA ARG A 568 -16.13 -22.75 -29.66
C ARG A 568 -14.93 -23.50 -29.06
N ASP A 569 -13.83 -23.61 -29.79
CA ASP A 569 -12.62 -24.29 -29.31
C ASP A 569 -11.81 -23.42 -28.33
N GLU A 570 -11.96 -22.09 -28.40
CA GLU A 570 -11.17 -21.14 -27.60
C GLU A 570 -11.89 -20.69 -26.31
N PHE A 571 -13.22 -20.57 -26.35
CA PHE A 571 -14.04 -20.03 -25.26
C PHE A 571 -15.09 -21.04 -24.77
N ASN A 572 -15.59 -20.83 -23.55
CA ASN A 572 -16.60 -21.71 -22.95
C ASN A 572 -17.97 -21.53 -23.64
N GLU A 573 -18.77 -22.61 -23.67
CA GLU A 573 -20.05 -22.62 -24.40
C GLU A 573 -21.03 -21.56 -23.91
N VAL A 574 -21.10 -21.32 -22.59
CA VAL A 574 -22.05 -20.37 -22.01
C VAL A 574 -21.75 -18.94 -22.47
N SER A 575 -20.48 -18.50 -22.38
CA SER A 575 -20.06 -17.18 -22.84
C SER A 575 -20.17 -17.05 -24.37
N CYS A 576 -19.89 -18.13 -25.13
CA CYS A 576 -20.13 -18.16 -26.58
C CYS A 576 -21.62 -17.99 -26.93
N ASN A 577 -22.53 -18.61 -26.18
CA ASN A 577 -23.97 -18.47 -26.42
C ASN A 577 -24.44 -17.04 -26.11
N ILE A 578 -24.04 -16.47 -24.97
CA ILE A 578 -24.32 -15.05 -24.63
C ILE A 578 -23.80 -14.13 -25.73
N PHE A 579 -22.59 -14.40 -26.22
CA PHE A 579 -21.95 -13.58 -27.25
C PHE A 579 -22.61 -13.75 -28.63
N ALA A 580 -23.00 -14.97 -29.00
CA ALA A 580 -23.75 -15.25 -30.23
C ALA A 580 -25.12 -14.57 -30.21
N ASP A 581 -25.80 -14.56 -29.06
CA ASP A 581 -27.06 -13.83 -28.88
C ASP A 581 -26.86 -12.35 -29.19
N VAL A 582 -25.80 -11.72 -28.65
CA VAL A 582 -25.47 -10.30 -28.92
C VAL A 582 -25.18 -10.04 -30.40
N ILE A 583 -24.47 -10.94 -31.10
CA ILE A 583 -24.21 -10.79 -32.53
C ILE A 583 -25.50 -10.92 -33.34
N SER A 584 -26.38 -11.84 -32.94
CA SER A 584 -27.66 -12.07 -33.61
C SER A 584 -28.64 -10.92 -33.38
N MET A 585 -28.48 -10.20 -32.26
CA MET A 585 -29.22 -8.99 -31.98
C MET A 585 -28.85 -7.93 -33.00
N LYS A 586 -29.82 -7.54 -33.81
CA LYS A 586 -29.75 -6.27 -34.52
C LYS A 586 -29.75 -5.17 -33.48
N LEU A 587 -28.57 -4.74 -33.03
CA LEU A 587 -28.42 -3.69 -32.01
C LEU A 587 -29.04 -2.34 -32.43
N ASP A 588 -29.46 -2.21 -33.70
CA ASP A 588 -30.26 -1.10 -34.21
C ASP A 588 -31.78 -1.23 -33.96
N SER A 589 -32.24 -2.39 -33.46
CA SER A 589 -33.64 -2.74 -33.17
C SER A 589 -33.67 -3.68 -31.96
N PRO A 590 -33.47 -3.18 -30.73
CA PRO A 590 -33.39 -4.01 -29.55
C PRO A 590 -34.79 -4.51 -29.16
N ARG A 591 -35.14 -5.74 -29.56
CA ARG A 591 -36.39 -6.39 -29.14
C ARG A 591 -36.18 -7.45 -28.07
N GLU A 592 -34.94 -7.85 -27.77
CA GLU A 592 -34.64 -9.07 -27.00
C GLU A 592 -33.47 -8.90 -26.00
N VAL A 593 -33.19 -7.71 -25.44
CA VAL A 593 -32.17 -7.63 -24.38
C VAL A 593 -32.63 -8.45 -23.17
N ASN A 594 -31.72 -9.25 -22.61
CA ASN A 594 -31.94 -10.05 -21.42
C ASN A 594 -30.78 -9.84 -20.43
N MET A 595 -30.90 -10.41 -19.22
CA MET A 595 -29.91 -10.19 -18.16
C MET A 595 -28.50 -10.66 -18.52
N ASN A 596 -28.39 -11.73 -19.31
CA ASN A 596 -27.12 -12.36 -19.65
C ASN A 596 -26.34 -11.53 -20.67
N ASN A 597 -27.02 -10.93 -21.64
CA ASN A 597 -26.39 -10.12 -22.70
C ASN A 597 -26.36 -8.61 -22.43
N CYS A 598 -27.11 -8.12 -21.44
CA CYS A 598 -27.21 -6.69 -21.11
C CYS A 598 -25.83 -6.03 -20.92
N LEU A 599 -24.84 -6.75 -20.37
CA LEU A 599 -23.47 -6.25 -20.24
C LEU A 599 -22.87 -5.79 -21.59
N PHE A 600 -22.99 -6.61 -22.63
CA PHE A 600 -22.44 -6.27 -23.94
C PHE A 600 -23.26 -5.17 -24.63
N CYS A 601 -24.56 -5.08 -24.34
CA CYS A 601 -25.37 -3.92 -24.75
C CYS A 601 -24.85 -2.64 -24.11
N VAL A 602 -24.52 -2.64 -22.81
CA VAL A 602 -23.89 -1.51 -22.11
C VAL A 602 -22.51 -1.19 -22.70
N PHE A 603 -21.72 -2.19 -23.06
CA PHE A 603 -20.40 -1.97 -23.67
C PHE A 603 -20.45 -1.54 -25.15
N SER A 604 -21.58 -1.69 -25.83
CA SER A 604 -21.69 -1.46 -27.27
C SER A 604 -21.64 0.02 -27.65
N ALA A 605 -21.04 0.32 -28.81
CA ALA A 605 -21.14 1.61 -29.49
C ALA A 605 -22.59 2.04 -29.80
N SER A 606 -23.55 1.12 -29.80
CA SER A 606 -24.98 1.45 -29.90
C SER A 606 -25.48 2.31 -28.74
N MET A 607 -24.81 2.30 -27.58
CA MET A 607 -25.12 3.22 -26.47
C MET A 607 -24.96 4.70 -26.85
N ARG A 608 -24.30 5.03 -27.96
CA ARG A 608 -24.25 6.40 -28.51
C ARG A 608 -25.57 6.84 -29.17
N LYS A 609 -26.51 5.91 -29.39
CA LYS A 609 -27.84 6.19 -29.96
C LYS A 609 -28.83 6.33 -28.81
N LYS A 610 -29.45 7.52 -28.66
CA LYS A 610 -30.37 7.80 -27.55
C LYS A 610 -31.48 6.76 -27.40
N PHE A 611 -32.13 6.35 -28.49
CA PHE A 611 -33.18 5.32 -28.46
C PHE A 611 -32.71 3.97 -27.89
N PHE A 612 -31.47 3.56 -28.21
CA PHE A 612 -30.91 2.32 -27.68
C PHE A 612 -30.56 2.46 -26.19
N ALA A 613 -30.00 3.61 -25.80
CA ALA A 613 -29.75 3.92 -24.39
C ALA A 613 -31.04 3.96 -23.57
N GLU A 614 -32.11 4.58 -24.07
CA GLU A 614 -33.46 4.58 -23.48
C GLU A 614 -33.95 3.14 -23.23
N TYR A 615 -33.82 2.28 -24.24
CA TYR A 615 -34.23 0.89 -24.13
C TYR A 615 -33.43 0.12 -23.06
N VAL A 616 -32.11 0.29 -23.01
CA VAL A 616 -31.25 -0.35 -21.98
C VAL A 616 -31.56 0.18 -20.59
N VAL A 617 -31.78 1.49 -20.44
CA VAL A 617 -32.16 2.09 -19.15
C VAL A 617 -33.50 1.53 -18.71
N HIS A 618 -34.53 1.59 -19.54
CA HIS A 618 -35.85 1.04 -19.19
C HIS A 618 -35.80 -0.46 -18.84
N PHE A 619 -34.96 -1.24 -19.53
CA PHE A 619 -34.71 -2.63 -19.18
C PHE A 619 -34.15 -2.76 -17.76
N LEU A 620 -33.11 -1.99 -17.42
CA LEU A 620 -32.49 -2.01 -16.09
C LEU A 620 -33.47 -1.55 -15.00
N GLU A 621 -34.25 -0.51 -15.26
CA GLU A 621 -35.24 0.02 -14.32
C GLU A 621 -36.32 -1.00 -13.99
N ASN A 622 -36.85 -1.69 -15.00
CA ASN A 622 -37.86 -2.73 -14.80
C ASN A 622 -37.33 -3.85 -13.88
N HIS A 623 -36.08 -4.27 -14.05
CA HIS A 623 -35.49 -5.32 -13.21
C HIS A 623 -35.02 -4.83 -11.84
N LEU A 624 -34.58 -3.57 -11.71
CA LEU A 624 -34.25 -2.96 -10.42
C LEU A 624 -35.50 -2.79 -9.55
N ASN A 625 -36.63 -2.40 -10.16
CA ASN A 625 -37.91 -2.25 -9.47
C ASN A 625 -38.61 -3.60 -9.18
N ASN A 626 -38.19 -4.69 -9.81
CA ASN A 626 -38.70 -6.03 -9.56
C ASN A 626 -37.99 -6.68 -8.36
N ASP A 627 -38.43 -6.39 -7.15
CA ASP A 627 -37.96 -7.06 -5.92
C ASP A 627 -38.55 -8.48 -5.73
N ARG A 628 -39.07 -9.11 -6.79
CA ARG A 628 -39.57 -10.48 -6.70
C ARG A 628 -38.38 -11.41 -6.51
N LYS A 629 -38.28 -11.99 -5.31
CA LYS A 629 -37.50 -13.22 -5.13
C LYS A 629 -38.24 -14.30 -5.90
N ASP A 630 -37.74 -14.69 -7.07
CA ASP A 630 -38.09 -15.98 -7.68
C ASP A 630 -37.52 -17.07 -6.77
N VAL A 631 -38.20 -17.30 -5.65
CA VAL A 631 -37.90 -18.41 -4.75
C VAL A 631 -38.43 -19.65 -5.45
N SER A 632 -37.59 -20.25 -6.30
CA SER A 632 -37.72 -21.69 -6.44
C SER A 632 -37.52 -22.27 -5.04
N GLU A 633 -38.47 -23.06 -4.54
CA GLU A 633 -38.40 -23.68 -3.20
C GLU A 633 -37.14 -24.55 -2.98
N GLN A 634 -36.31 -24.71 -4.01
CA GLN A 634 -35.12 -25.57 -4.04
C GLN A 634 -33.81 -24.81 -3.82
N ASP A 635 -33.79 -23.47 -3.89
CA ASP A 635 -32.56 -22.69 -3.85
C ASP A 635 -32.35 -21.98 -2.49
N PRO A 636 -31.33 -22.35 -1.70
CA PRO A 636 -31.15 -21.80 -0.36
C PRO A 636 -30.55 -20.38 -0.33
N LEU A 637 -29.99 -19.88 -1.44
CA LEU A 637 -29.35 -18.57 -1.54
C LEU A 637 -29.67 -17.92 -2.91
N PRO A 638 -30.94 -17.52 -3.18
CA PRO A 638 -31.30 -16.91 -4.45
C PRO A 638 -30.75 -15.48 -4.54
N LEU A 639 -30.06 -15.17 -5.64
CA LEU A 639 -29.73 -13.80 -6.04
C LEU A 639 -30.99 -13.14 -6.62
N THR A 640 -31.33 -11.93 -6.20
CA THR A 640 -32.45 -11.20 -6.79
C THR A 640 -32.08 -10.60 -8.14
N GLU A 641 -33.06 -10.38 -9.02
CA GLU A 641 -32.82 -9.66 -10.28
C GLU A 641 -32.23 -8.27 -10.03
N SER A 642 -32.72 -7.59 -8.98
CA SER A 642 -32.21 -6.29 -8.55
C SER A 642 -30.72 -6.33 -8.17
N GLU A 643 -30.29 -7.34 -7.40
CA GLU A 643 -28.87 -7.55 -7.04
C GLU A 643 -27.98 -7.74 -8.27
N ILE A 644 -28.45 -8.49 -9.27
CA ILE A 644 -27.72 -8.71 -10.53
C ILE A 644 -27.66 -7.44 -11.38
N CYS A 645 -28.71 -6.62 -11.36
CA CYS A 645 -28.83 -5.39 -12.13
C CYS A 645 -28.04 -4.20 -11.59
N ILE A 646 -27.85 -4.09 -10.26
CA ILE A 646 -27.10 -2.98 -9.65
C ILE A 646 -25.74 -2.74 -10.34
N PRO A 647 -24.84 -3.73 -10.47
CA PRO A 647 -23.55 -3.50 -11.13
C PRO A 647 -23.69 -3.14 -12.62
N LEU A 648 -24.71 -3.65 -13.33
CA LEU A 648 -24.95 -3.29 -14.73
C LEU A 648 -25.38 -1.82 -14.85
N ALA A 649 -26.27 -1.36 -13.97
CA ALA A 649 -26.67 0.04 -13.90
C ALA A 649 -25.51 0.95 -13.50
N GLN A 650 -24.67 0.53 -12.55
CA GLN A 650 -23.43 1.21 -12.17
C GLN A 650 -22.45 1.35 -13.35
N MET A 651 -22.38 0.38 -14.26
CA MET A 651 -21.58 0.44 -15.49
C MET A 651 -22.24 1.24 -16.61
N CYS A 652 -23.58 1.29 -16.65
CA CYS A 652 -24.35 2.05 -17.64
C CYS A 652 -24.27 3.56 -17.37
N LEU A 653 -24.38 3.98 -16.11
CA LEU A 653 -24.42 5.40 -15.73
C LEU A 653 -23.25 6.24 -16.28
N PRO A 654 -21.97 5.83 -16.17
CA PRO A 654 -20.86 6.56 -16.77
C PRO A 654 -21.03 6.83 -18.27
N ARG A 655 -21.57 5.86 -19.01
CA ARG A 655 -21.72 5.94 -20.47
C ARG A 655 -22.80 6.93 -20.86
N LEU A 656 -23.92 6.94 -20.13
CA LEU A 656 -24.98 7.94 -20.31
C LEU A 656 -24.44 9.36 -20.07
N LEU A 657 -23.60 9.53 -19.07
CA LEU A 657 -22.98 10.82 -18.75
C LEU A 657 -21.97 11.27 -19.82
N THR A 658 -21.13 10.37 -20.31
CA THR A 658 -20.13 10.72 -21.35
C THR A 658 -20.76 10.99 -22.71
N GLU A 659 -21.87 10.32 -23.03
CA GLU A 659 -22.68 10.58 -24.25
C GLU A 659 -23.68 11.73 -24.07
N ASN A 660 -23.66 12.42 -22.92
CA ASN A 660 -24.50 13.58 -22.59
C ASN A 660 -26.03 13.30 -22.61
N PHE A 661 -26.44 12.08 -22.27
CA PHE A 661 -27.85 11.69 -22.06
C PHE A 661 -28.24 11.94 -20.60
N ILE A 662 -28.27 13.22 -20.22
CA ILE A 662 -28.44 13.69 -18.84
C ILE A 662 -29.79 13.28 -18.23
N ASP A 663 -30.85 13.28 -19.03
CA ASP A 663 -32.19 12.85 -18.62
C ASP A 663 -32.19 11.39 -18.17
N LEU A 664 -31.64 10.49 -18.99
CA LEU A 664 -31.50 9.06 -18.67
C LEU A 664 -30.55 8.80 -17.51
N ALA A 665 -29.43 9.53 -17.46
CA ALA A 665 -28.48 9.43 -16.36
C ALA A 665 -29.12 9.83 -15.03
N ASN A 666 -29.96 10.87 -15.03
CA ASN A 666 -30.68 11.29 -13.84
C ASN A 666 -31.71 10.25 -13.39
N GLU A 667 -32.51 9.71 -14.33
CA GLU A 667 -33.49 8.65 -14.06
C GLU A 667 -32.83 7.43 -13.41
N LEU A 668 -31.78 6.91 -14.04
CA LEU A 668 -31.02 5.77 -13.52
C LEU A 668 -30.36 6.08 -12.17
N SER A 669 -29.87 7.30 -11.96
CA SER A 669 -29.24 7.69 -10.69
C SER A 669 -30.21 7.75 -9.51
N ILE A 670 -31.48 8.09 -9.75
CA ILE A 670 -32.52 8.11 -8.71
C ILE A 670 -32.80 6.67 -8.26
N ILE A 671 -32.95 5.76 -9.20
CA ILE A 671 -33.23 4.34 -8.93
C ILE A 671 -32.02 3.70 -8.25
N LEU A 672 -30.81 3.92 -8.76
CA LEU A 672 -29.58 3.49 -8.09
C LEU A 672 -29.49 4.03 -6.66
N GLY A 673 -29.84 5.31 -6.45
CA GLY A 673 -29.82 5.93 -5.13
C GLY A 673 -30.70 5.22 -4.09
N TYR A 674 -31.81 4.61 -4.51
CA TYR A 674 -32.65 3.78 -3.63
C TYR A 674 -31.93 2.50 -3.19
N HIS A 675 -31.37 1.75 -4.13
CA HIS A 675 -30.70 0.47 -3.85
C HIS A 675 -29.36 0.64 -3.13
N MET A 676 -28.66 1.76 -3.34
CA MET A 676 -27.39 2.07 -2.71
C MET A 676 -27.45 2.12 -1.17
N LYS A 677 -28.62 2.40 -0.58
CA LYS A 677 -28.78 2.41 0.88
C LYS A 677 -28.42 1.07 1.53
N ASN A 678 -28.72 -0.03 0.83
CA ASN A 678 -28.52 -1.39 1.30
C ASN A 678 -27.34 -2.09 0.59
N ASP A 679 -26.64 -1.41 -0.32
CA ASP A 679 -25.50 -1.98 -1.04
C ASP A 679 -24.25 -1.97 -0.15
N ASP A 680 -23.73 -3.14 0.20
CA ASP A 680 -22.53 -3.29 1.04
C ASP A 680 -21.24 -2.72 0.46
N LEU A 681 -21.20 -2.44 -0.86
CA LEU A 681 -20.02 -1.96 -1.59
C LEU A 681 -20.21 -0.57 -2.22
N MET A 682 -21.19 0.18 -1.70
CA MET A 682 -21.57 1.47 -2.24
C MET A 682 -20.41 2.48 -2.26
N LEU A 683 -19.60 2.58 -1.19
CA LEU A 683 -18.54 3.58 -1.12
C LEU A 683 -17.38 3.26 -2.06
N HIS A 684 -17.02 1.99 -2.21
CA HIS A 684 -16.03 1.51 -3.17
C HIS A 684 -16.41 1.93 -4.58
N TRP A 685 -17.64 1.67 -5.00
CA TRP A 685 -18.13 2.13 -6.30
C TRP A 685 -18.15 3.66 -6.39
N LEU A 686 -18.73 4.37 -5.41
CA LEU A 686 -18.85 5.83 -5.42
C LEU A 686 -17.48 6.53 -5.50
N THR A 687 -16.51 6.07 -4.73
CA THR A 687 -15.17 6.66 -4.70
C THR A 687 -14.47 6.52 -6.04
N LYS A 688 -14.57 5.35 -6.70
CA LYS A 688 -14.06 5.11 -8.06
C LYS A 688 -14.80 5.95 -9.09
N PHE A 689 -16.13 5.87 -9.09
CA PHE A 689 -17.01 6.55 -10.03
C PHE A 689 -16.83 8.07 -10.00
N THR A 690 -16.86 8.67 -8.81
CA THR A 690 -16.74 10.13 -8.67
C THR A 690 -15.34 10.64 -9.01
N ALA A 691 -14.26 9.91 -8.73
CA ALA A 691 -12.92 10.33 -9.16
C ALA A 691 -12.79 10.36 -10.70
N GLN A 692 -13.39 9.39 -11.38
CA GLN A 692 -13.24 9.25 -12.83
C GLN A 692 -14.19 10.14 -13.62
N TYR A 693 -15.44 10.25 -13.18
CA TYR A 693 -16.52 10.84 -13.99
C TYR A 693 -17.06 12.18 -13.47
N ARG A 694 -16.47 12.77 -12.42
CA ARG A 694 -16.98 14.00 -11.81
C ARG A 694 -17.20 15.16 -12.79
N GLN A 695 -16.34 15.31 -13.79
CA GLN A 695 -16.47 16.37 -14.80
C GLN A 695 -17.76 16.27 -15.63
N TYR A 696 -18.37 15.08 -15.69
CA TYR A 696 -19.63 14.83 -16.41
C TYR A 696 -20.86 14.87 -15.50
N LEU A 697 -20.68 14.97 -14.17
CA LEU A 697 -21.79 14.91 -13.22
C LEU A 697 -22.57 16.24 -13.15
N THR A 698 -23.86 16.18 -13.46
CA THR A 698 -24.79 17.31 -13.28
C THR A 698 -25.18 17.49 -11.81
N PRO A 699 -25.69 18.68 -11.42
CA PRO A 699 -26.17 18.93 -10.06
C PRO A 699 -27.25 17.93 -9.61
N GLU A 700 -28.12 17.49 -10.51
CA GLU A 700 -29.20 16.54 -10.25
C GLU A 700 -28.65 15.16 -9.92
N VAL A 701 -27.77 14.62 -10.78
CA VAL A 701 -27.12 13.31 -10.55
C VAL A 701 -26.29 13.34 -9.27
N LYS A 702 -25.55 14.44 -9.01
CA LYS A 702 -24.82 14.62 -7.74
C LYS A 702 -25.75 14.52 -6.54
N ARG A 703 -26.91 15.17 -6.58
CA ARG A 703 -27.89 15.15 -5.49
C ARG A 703 -28.48 13.74 -5.27
N SER A 704 -28.84 13.05 -6.36
CA SER A 704 -29.42 11.70 -6.31
C SER A 704 -28.47 10.69 -5.66
N LEU A 705 -27.17 10.78 -5.96
CA LEU A 705 -26.15 9.89 -5.36
C LEU A 705 -25.71 10.33 -3.95
N ARG A 706 -25.77 11.63 -3.65
CA ARG A 706 -25.31 12.18 -2.37
C ARG A 706 -26.27 11.88 -1.21
N THR A 707 -27.57 11.95 -1.47
CA THR A 707 -28.61 11.73 -0.45
C THR A 707 -28.47 10.37 0.27
N PRO A 708 -28.45 9.22 -0.41
CA PRO A 708 -28.33 7.93 0.26
C PRO A 708 -27.00 7.76 1.01
N MET A 709 -25.92 8.37 0.52
CA MET A 709 -24.62 8.37 1.20
C MET A 709 -24.67 9.18 2.50
N ILE A 710 -25.31 10.36 2.51
CA ILE A 710 -25.52 11.14 3.74
C ILE A 710 -26.40 10.38 4.72
N ASP A 711 -27.52 9.81 4.26
CA ASP A 711 -28.44 9.04 5.11
C ASP A 711 -27.72 7.91 5.86
N ARG A 712 -26.80 7.20 5.17
CA ARG A 712 -26.06 6.08 5.75
C ARG A 712 -24.92 6.51 6.68
N TYR A 713 -24.26 7.64 6.40
CA TYR A 713 -23.02 8.04 7.07
C TYR A 713 -23.10 9.37 7.82
N GLN A 714 -24.31 9.86 8.14
CA GLN A 714 -24.53 11.15 8.79
C GLN A 714 -23.72 11.33 10.08
N SER A 715 -23.59 10.27 10.89
CA SER A 715 -22.83 10.29 12.15
C SER A 715 -21.32 10.45 11.97
N LYS A 716 -20.80 10.15 10.77
CA LYS A 716 -19.38 10.22 10.41
C LYS A 716 -19.03 11.49 9.62
N LEU A 717 -20.00 12.34 9.30
CA LEU A 717 -19.79 13.59 8.57
C LEU A 717 -19.73 14.80 9.54
N PRO A 718 -18.98 15.87 9.19
CA PRO A 718 -19.01 17.14 9.92
C PRO A 718 -20.42 17.72 10.06
N LYS A 719 -20.62 18.57 11.07
CA LYS A 719 -21.89 19.29 11.24
C LYS A 719 -22.12 20.25 10.06
N GLY A 720 -23.03 19.88 9.16
CA GLY A 720 -23.45 20.72 8.04
C GLY A 720 -23.65 19.93 6.75
N VAL A 721 -24.53 20.43 5.89
CA VAL A 721 -24.95 19.69 4.68
C VAL A 721 -23.96 19.87 3.52
N ASP A 722 -23.01 20.80 3.56
CA ASP A 722 -22.18 21.19 2.41
C ASP A 722 -20.69 21.37 2.72
N PHE A 723 -19.82 21.09 1.75
CA PHE A 723 -18.39 21.42 1.84
C PHE A 723 -18.18 22.92 1.63
N LYS A 724 -17.80 23.63 2.70
CA LYS A 724 -17.65 25.10 2.75
C LYS A 724 -16.46 25.49 3.62
N LYS A 725 -16.10 26.77 3.62
CA LYS A 725 -14.95 27.30 4.37
C LYS A 725 -14.99 26.95 5.86
N GLU A 726 -16.18 26.91 6.44
CA GLU A 726 -16.40 26.74 7.87
C GLU A 726 -16.05 25.33 8.36
N ASN A 727 -16.15 24.31 7.50
CA ASN A 727 -15.99 22.91 7.89
C ASN A 727 -14.77 22.18 7.30
N VAL A 728 -13.95 22.83 6.45
CA VAL A 728 -12.70 22.21 5.94
C VAL A 728 -11.80 21.73 7.09
N TYR A 729 -11.67 22.54 8.13
CA TYR A 729 -10.89 22.21 9.33
C TYR A 729 -11.48 20.99 10.06
N GLU A 730 -12.80 20.90 10.17
CA GLU A 730 -13.49 19.78 10.80
C GLU A 730 -13.31 18.47 10.00
N PHE A 731 -13.33 18.53 8.66
CA PHE A 731 -13.01 17.38 7.81
C PHE A 731 -11.59 16.87 8.06
N ALA A 732 -10.62 17.78 8.13
CA ALA A 732 -9.23 17.42 8.40
C ALA A 732 -9.07 16.86 9.82
N ASP A 733 -9.69 17.46 10.83
CA ASP A 733 -9.67 16.97 12.21
C ASP A 733 -10.30 15.57 12.33
N GLN A 734 -11.36 15.28 11.58
CA GLN A 734 -11.94 13.94 11.52
C GLN A 734 -11.00 12.91 10.89
N LEU A 735 -10.27 13.27 9.83
CA LEU A 735 -9.25 12.40 9.24
C LEU A 735 -8.09 12.16 10.20
N VAL A 736 -7.59 13.21 10.85
CA VAL A 736 -6.54 13.11 11.88
C VAL A 736 -7.01 12.25 13.05
N LYS A 737 -8.26 12.43 13.49
CA LYS A 737 -8.85 11.59 14.54
C LYS A 737 -8.93 10.14 14.08
N ALA A 738 -9.45 9.87 12.88
CA ALA A 738 -9.56 8.52 12.34
C ALA A 738 -8.20 7.84 12.15
N GLU A 739 -7.16 8.58 11.72
CA GLU A 739 -5.79 8.07 11.62
C GLU A 739 -5.19 7.73 13.00
N ASN A 740 -5.56 8.49 14.03
CA ASN A 740 -5.07 8.32 15.39
C ASN A 740 -5.95 7.42 16.27
N THR A 741 -7.10 6.96 15.77
CA THR A 741 -7.96 6.05 16.52
C THR A 741 -7.24 4.73 16.75
N ILE A 742 -6.97 4.44 18.02
CA ILE A 742 -6.38 3.17 18.47
C ILE A 742 -7.46 2.11 18.71
N VAL A 743 -8.65 2.59 19.06
CA VAL A 743 -9.75 1.75 19.52
C VAL A 743 -10.42 1.06 18.34
N PHE A 744 -10.38 -0.26 18.36
CA PHE A 744 -11.00 -1.12 17.38
C PHE A 744 -12.41 -1.52 17.84
N ASP A 745 -13.40 -1.20 17.01
CA ASP A 745 -14.78 -1.65 17.21
C ASP A 745 -14.99 -2.97 16.47
N ALA A 746 -15.56 -3.96 17.16
CA ALA A 746 -15.77 -5.30 16.64
C ALA A 746 -16.61 -5.27 15.35
N ASP A 747 -17.56 -4.34 15.23
CA ASP A 747 -18.46 -4.21 14.06
C ASP A 747 -17.72 -3.86 12.77
N THR A 748 -16.50 -3.33 12.85
CA THR A 748 -15.65 -3.10 11.67
C THR A 748 -15.18 -4.38 10.99
N LEU A 749 -15.38 -5.56 11.61
CA LEU A 749 -15.15 -6.87 10.95
C LEU A 749 -16.09 -7.09 9.76
N PHE A 750 -17.27 -6.45 9.77
CA PHE A 750 -18.26 -6.51 8.69
C PHE A 750 -18.31 -5.25 7.82
N ALA A 751 -17.55 -4.21 8.19
CA ALA A 751 -17.57 -2.96 7.45
C ALA A 751 -16.99 -3.13 6.05
N GLU A 752 -17.47 -2.30 5.13
CA GLU A 752 -16.96 -2.20 3.76
C GLU A 752 -15.44 -1.97 3.74
N TYR A 753 -14.96 -1.05 4.59
CA TYR A 753 -13.54 -0.83 4.87
C TYR A 753 -13.21 -1.27 6.30
N THR A 754 -12.25 -2.19 6.43
CA THR A 754 -11.75 -2.67 7.73
C THR A 754 -10.89 -1.63 8.46
N SER A 755 -10.27 -0.70 7.73
CA SER A 755 -9.55 0.45 8.27
C SER A 755 -10.50 1.61 8.56
N PRO A 756 -10.58 2.10 9.82
CA PRO A 756 -11.38 3.27 10.17
C PRO A 756 -10.97 4.53 9.37
N TYR A 757 -9.67 4.66 9.10
CA TYR A 757 -9.12 5.76 8.32
C TYR A 757 -9.58 5.71 6.85
N LEU A 758 -9.43 4.57 6.17
CA LEU A 758 -9.86 4.44 4.77
C LEU A 758 -11.36 4.63 4.63
N LEU A 759 -12.14 4.12 5.58
CA LEU A 759 -13.58 4.36 5.64
C LEU A 759 -13.90 5.85 5.70
N GLN A 760 -13.28 6.57 6.64
CA GLN A 760 -13.50 7.99 6.82
C GLN A 760 -13.05 8.79 5.59
N GLN A 761 -11.91 8.42 5.00
CA GLN A 761 -11.40 9.03 3.77
C GLN A 761 -12.36 8.81 2.60
N ALA A 762 -12.88 7.59 2.40
CA ALA A 762 -13.84 7.26 1.36
C ALA A 762 -15.14 8.05 1.48
N ILE A 763 -15.66 8.18 2.71
CA ILE A 763 -16.86 8.98 3.02
C ILE A 763 -16.63 10.45 2.69
N ILE A 764 -15.55 11.05 3.21
CA ILE A 764 -15.25 12.48 3.02
C ILE A 764 -14.97 12.78 1.54
N ARG A 765 -14.19 11.94 0.86
CA ARG A 765 -13.88 12.07 -0.56
C ARG A 765 -15.16 12.08 -1.40
N SER A 766 -16.03 11.08 -1.21
CA SER A 766 -17.28 10.98 -1.95
C SER A 766 -18.21 12.17 -1.65
N PHE A 767 -18.27 12.61 -0.39
CA PHE A 767 -19.04 13.78 0.00
C PHE A 767 -18.57 15.07 -0.67
N ILE A 768 -17.26 15.30 -0.75
CA ILE A 768 -16.68 16.47 -1.41
C ILE A 768 -16.92 16.39 -2.93
N LEU A 769 -16.66 15.24 -3.55
CA LEU A 769 -16.83 15.04 -5.00
C LEU A 769 -18.29 15.02 -5.46
N LEU A 770 -19.26 14.82 -4.56
CA LEU A 770 -20.68 14.99 -4.84
C LEU A 770 -21.22 16.36 -4.41
N SER A 771 -20.39 17.22 -3.84
CA SER A 771 -20.79 18.58 -3.45
C SER A 771 -21.06 19.47 -4.67
N PRO A 772 -21.88 20.53 -4.52
CA PRO A 772 -22.14 21.49 -5.59
C PRO A 772 -20.95 22.40 -5.92
N GLN A 773 -19.85 22.32 -5.17
CA GLN A 773 -18.65 23.12 -5.43
C GLN A 773 -18.06 22.79 -6.80
N SER A 774 -17.49 23.79 -7.47
CA SER A 774 -16.66 23.58 -8.67
C SER A 774 -15.31 22.97 -8.27
N ASP A 775 -14.60 22.37 -9.23
CA ASP A 775 -13.29 21.77 -8.97
C ASP A 775 -12.28 22.79 -8.43
N ILE A 776 -12.27 24.00 -9.00
CA ILE A 776 -11.48 25.14 -8.49
C ILE A 776 -11.92 25.54 -7.07
N GLY A 777 -13.23 25.52 -6.80
CA GLY A 777 -13.77 25.80 -5.47
C GLY A 777 -13.28 24.79 -4.43
N ILE A 778 -13.31 23.50 -4.78
CA ILE A 778 -12.78 22.42 -3.94
C ILE A 778 -11.29 22.62 -3.68
N VAL A 779 -10.49 22.89 -4.72
CA VAL A 779 -9.04 23.14 -4.58
C VAL A 779 -8.76 24.32 -3.66
N LYS A 780 -9.47 25.44 -3.83
CA LYS A 780 -9.31 26.62 -2.96
C LYS A 780 -9.63 26.29 -1.51
N LEU A 781 -10.68 25.51 -1.26
CA LEU A 781 -11.05 25.07 0.08
C LEU A 781 -9.99 24.11 0.68
N LEU A 782 -9.51 23.12 -0.08
CA LEU A 782 -8.50 22.16 0.39
C LEU A 782 -7.14 22.81 0.65
N THR A 783 -6.76 23.83 -0.11
CA THR A 783 -5.48 24.55 0.05
C THR A 783 -5.55 25.70 1.04
N MET A 784 -6.74 26.18 1.40
CA MET A 784 -6.91 27.31 2.32
C MET A 784 -6.19 27.10 3.67
N PRO A 785 -6.32 25.95 4.37
CA PRO A 785 -5.62 25.73 5.65
C PRO A 785 -4.08 25.78 5.55
N LEU A 786 -3.52 25.62 4.34
CA LEU A 786 -2.07 25.69 4.11
C LEU A 786 -1.54 27.12 4.28
N TYR A 787 -2.34 28.11 3.90
CA TYR A 787 -1.91 29.51 3.80
C TYR A 787 -2.55 30.43 4.85
N GLU A 788 -3.66 30.04 5.48
CA GLU A 788 -4.26 30.85 6.53
C GLU A 788 -3.40 30.87 7.81
N VAL A 789 -3.39 32.01 8.50
CA VAL A 789 -2.67 32.21 9.78
C VAL A 789 -3.54 31.82 10.98
N LYS A 790 -4.75 31.32 10.75
CA LYS A 790 -5.66 30.88 11.81
C LYS A 790 -4.98 29.78 12.64
N PHE A 791 -5.06 29.91 13.97
CA PHE A 791 -4.63 28.85 14.87
C PHE A 791 -5.48 27.61 14.65
N TRP A 792 -4.82 26.50 14.36
CA TRP A 792 -5.42 25.19 14.14
C TRP A 792 -4.60 24.15 14.90
N PRO A 793 -5.14 23.57 15.99
CA PRO A 793 -4.50 22.47 16.69
C PRO A 793 -4.22 21.32 15.70
N ASN A 794 -3.03 20.73 15.73
CA ASN A 794 -2.62 19.65 14.81
C ASN A 794 -2.59 20.06 13.32
N ARG A 795 -2.27 21.33 13.02
CA ARG A 795 -2.15 21.83 11.64
C ARG A 795 -1.28 20.94 10.76
N ASN A 796 -0.13 20.48 11.24
CA ASN A 796 0.78 19.69 10.42
C ASN A 796 0.17 18.36 9.98
N GLU A 797 -0.46 17.65 10.92
CA GLU A 797 -1.17 16.40 10.69
C GLU A 797 -2.36 16.63 9.76
N GLY A 798 -3.16 17.67 10.02
CA GLY A 798 -4.32 17.99 9.19
C GLY A 798 -3.94 18.39 7.76
N VAL A 799 -2.81 19.08 7.57
CA VAL A 799 -2.26 19.38 6.24
C VAL A 799 -1.85 18.11 5.50
N ILE A 800 -1.20 17.16 6.19
CA ILE A 800 -0.87 15.86 5.62
C ILE A 800 -2.15 15.14 5.16
N GLU A 801 -3.18 15.12 6.01
CA GLU A 801 -4.44 14.44 5.68
C GLU A 801 -5.19 15.08 4.51
N LEU A 802 -5.19 16.40 4.42
CA LEU A 802 -5.76 17.10 3.27
C LEU A 802 -4.98 16.81 1.98
N ALA A 803 -3.65 16.68 2.05
CA ALA A 803 -2.83 16.30 0.90
C ALA A 803 -3.12 14.87 0.42
N LYS A 804 -3.23 13.91 1.36
CA LYS A 804 -3.63 12.53 1.07
C LYS A 804 -5.01 12.49 0.42
N LEU A 805 -5.98 13.17 1.02
CA LEU A 805 -7.33 13.29 0.49
C LEU A 805 -7.32 13.89 -0.93
N ALA A 806 -6.61 15.01 -1.13
CA ALA A 806 -6.47 15.66 -2.43
C ALA A 806 -5.90 14.71 -3.48
N SER A 807 -4.90 13.88 -3.15
CA SER A 807 -4.25 12.94 -4.07
C SER A 807 -5.18 11.87 -4.67
N THR A 808 -6.36 11.67 -4.07
CA THR A 808 -7.39 10.71 -4.51
C THR A 808 -8.52 11.33 -5.33
N MET A 809 -8.50 12.65 -5.57
CA MET A 809 -9.57 13.37 -6.25
C MET A 809 -9.57 13.15 -7.78
N SER A 810 -10.51 13.79 -8.49
CA SER A 810 -10.58 13.72 -9.96
C SER A 810 -9.38 14.40 -10.63
N THR A 811 -9.03 13.95 -11.84
CA THR A 811 -7.87 14.45 -12.61
C THR A 811 -7.78 15.98 -12.64
N SER A 812 -8.90 16.66 -12.87
CA SER A 812 -9.01 18.12 -12.86
C SER A 812 -8.55 18.74 -11.53
N ILE A 813 -9.10 18.25 -10.42
CA ILE A 813 -8.76 18.69 -9.07
C ILE A 813 -7.29 18.40 -8.76
N LEU A 814 -6.75 17.25 -9.19
CA LEU A 814 -5.35 16.89 -8.96
C LEU A 814 -4.38 17.90 -9.61
N HIS A 815 -4.60 18.25 -10.88
CA HIS A 815 -3.76 19.23 -11.58
C HIS A 815 -3.90 20.64 -10.98
N ASP A 816 -5.14 21.06 -10.70
CA ASP A 816 -5.41 22.39 -10.16
C ASP A 816 -4.88 22.53 -8.72
N TYR A 817 -4.91 21.47 -7.93
CA TYR A 817 -4.34 21.43 -6.59
C TYR A 817 -2.84 21.70 -6.62
N PHE A 818 -2.07 20.98 -7.45
CA PHE A 818 -0.64 21.22 -7.56
C PHE A 818 -0.32 22.61 -8.15
N ARG A 819 -1.11 23.07 -9.11
CA ARG A 819 -0.99 24.42 -9.67
C ARG A 819 -1.19 25.49 -8.59
N GLU A 820 -2.17 25.31 -7.71
CA GLU A 820 -2.43 26.25 -6.60
C GLU A 820 -1.28 26.24 -5.58
N LEU A 821 -0.64 25.09 -5.32
CA LEU A 821 0.55 25.01 -4.46
C LEU A 821 1.75 25.77 -5.04
N MET A 822 1.96 25.71 -6.35
CA MET A 822 3.06 26.39 -7.05
C MET A 822 2.76 27.85 -7.40
N GLY A 823 1.48 28.22 -7.47
CA GLY A 823 1.01 29.55 -7.84
C GLY A 823 1.08 30.58 -6.71
N ARG A 824 1.13 30.14 -5.45
CA ARG A 824 1.23 31.00 -4.27
C ARG A 824 2.66 31.10 -3.75
N SER A 825 2.89 32.02 -2.81
CA SER A 825 4.19 32.16 -2.15
C SER A 825 4.59 30.88 -1.40
N PRO A 826 5.85 30.42 -1.51
CA PRO A 826 6.33 29.24 -0.79
C PRO A 826 6.08 29.31 0.72
N CYS A 827 5.59 28.22 1.30
CA CYS A 827 5.53 28.05 2.76
C CYS A 827 5.71 26.58 3.15
N ASP A 828 6.11 26.32 4.40
CA ASP A 828 6.44 24.96 4.86
C ASP A 828 5.23 24.02 4.82
N SER A 829 4.04 24.50 5.20
CA SER A 829 2.82 23.69 5.14
C SER A 829 2.50 23.27 3.70
N ALA A 830 2.57 24.20 2.74
CA ALA A 830 2.33 23.89 1.34
C ALA A 830 3.43 22.99 0.75
N MET A 831 4.69 23.15 1.18
CA MET A 831 5.79 22.25 0.84
C MET A 831 5.51 20.81 1.28
N ILE A 832 5.16 20.62 2.56
CA ILE A 832 4.82 19.31 3.14
C ILE A 832 3.63 18.72 2.39
N SER A 833 2.59 19.52 2.15
CA SER A 833 1.41 19.13 1.40
C SER A 833 1.75 18.66 -0.02
N GLY A 834 2.59 19.41 -0.74
CA GLY A 834 3.05 19.07 -2.08
C GLY A 834 3.87 17.78 -2.12
N ARG A 835 4.74 17.55 -1.13
CA ARG A 835 5.51 16.30 -0.99
C ARG A 835 4.59 15.10 -0.84
N ILE A 836 3.66 15.14 0.12
CA ILE A 836 2.71 14.05 0.38
C ILE A 836 1.84 13.83 -0.85
N PHE A 837 1.31 14.90 -1.44
CA PHE A 837 0.52 14.84 -2.65
C PHE A 837 1.28 14.14 -3.80
N LEU A 838 2.50 14.57 -4.12
CA LEU A 838 3.30 13.99 -5.20
C LEU A 838 3.75 12.54 -4.91
N SER A 839 3.78 12.12 -3.64
CA SER A 839 4.07 10.71 -3.29
C SER A 839 2.88 9.79 -3.56
N MET A 840 1.65 10.30 -3.50
CA MET A 840 0.42 9.48 -3.55
C MET A 840 -0.43 9.70 -4.81
N VAL A 841 -0.30 10.85 -5.46
CA VAL A 841 -1.09 11.18 -6.66
C VAL A 841 -0.91 10.13 -7.73
N ARG A 842 -1.94 9.83 -8.52
CA ARG A 842 -1.86 8.90 -9.65
C ARG A 842 -0.66 9.18 -10.57
N ILE A 843 -0.07 8.13 -11.13
CA ILE A 843 1.18 8.23 -11.91
C ILE A 843 1.03 9.09 -13.18
N ASP A 844 -0.13 9.08 -13.83
CA ASP A 844 -0.41 9.89 -15.01
C ASP A 844 -0.30 11.39 -14.71
N VAL A 845 -0.84 11.83 -13.57
CA VAL A 845 -0.75 13.23 -13.13
C VAL A 845 0.68 13.57 -12.69
N PHE A 846 1.35 12.67 -11.97
CA PHE A 846 2.74 12.88 -11.55
C PHE A 846 3.68 13.06 -12.76
N GLU A 847 3.51 12.25 -13.79
CA GLU A 847 4.24 12.33 -15.05
C GLU A 847 4.04 13.69 -15.73
N ILE A 848 2.78 14.12 -15.91
CA ILE A 848 2.46 15.43 -16.50
C ILE A 848 3.10 16.56 -15.70
N ILE A 849 3.05 16.52 -14.37
CA ILE A 849 3.70 17.52 -13.50
C ILE A 849 5.21 17.57 -13.75
N CYS A 850 5.84 16.40 -13.89
CA CYS A 850 7.27 16.30 -14.16
C CYS A 850 7.65 16.79 -15.56
N GLU A 851 6.90 16.40 -16.59
CA GLU A 851 7.10 16.82 -17.99
C GLU A 851 6.93 18.34 -18.15
N THR A 852 5.97 18.93 -17.43
CA THR A 852 5.65 20.36 -17.50
C THR A 852 6.32 21.18 -16.39
N CYS A 853 7.30 20.62 -15.66
CA CYS A 853 7.89 21.27 -14.48
C CYS A 853 8.42 22.68 -14.73
N SER A 854 9.02 22.93 -15.91
CA SER A 854 9.52 24.26 -16.29
C SER A 854 8.43 25.34 -16.31
N THR A 855 7.18 24.96 -16.62
CA THR A 855 6.03 25.88 -16.61
C THR A 855 5.59 26.26 -15.21
N TYR A 856 5.78 25.37 -14.22
CA TYR A 856 5.50 25.67 -12.81
C TYR A 856 6.61 26.51 -12.17
N ILE A 857 7.86 26.31 -12.59
CA ILE A 857 9.03 26.99 -12.04
C ILE A 857 9.18 28.41 -12.60
N GLU A 858 8.81 28.63 -13.87
CA GLU A 858 8.82 29.95 -14.53
C GLU A 858 10.16 30.68 -14.45
N LYS A 859 11.27 29.92 -14.50
CA LYS A 859 12.65 30.45 -14.35
C LYS A 859 12.90 31.22 -13.04
N ASN A 860 12.09 30.99 -12.01
CA ASN A 860 12.22 31.59 -10.70
C ASN A 860 13.03 30.67 -9.77
N ALA A 861 14.11 31.19 -9.17
CA ALA A 861 15.00 30.41 -8.31
C ALA A 861 14.34 29.90 -7.03
N GLU A 862 13.44 30.67 -6.41
CA GLU A 862 12.70 30.22 -5.22
C GLU A 862 11.73 29.10 -5.57
N LYS A 863 10.99 29.24 -6.69
CA LYS A 863 10.11 28.18 -7.19
C LYS A 863 10.87 26.93 -7.60
N LEU A 864 12.09 27.06 -8.13
CA LEU A 864 12.95 25.93 -8.49
C LEU A 864 13.35 25.13 -7.24
N ASP A 865 13.86 25.78 -6.20
CA ASP A 865 14.19 25.12 -4.93
C ASP A 865 12.94 24.49 -4.30
N TYR A 866 11.83 25.21 -4.30
CA TYR A 866 10.55 24.74 -3.76
C TYR A 866 10.01 23.51 -4.49
N PHE A 867 10.06 23.51 -5.82
CA PHE A 867 9.65 22.37 -6.65
C PHE A 867 10.56 21.17 -6.43
N MET A 868 11.89 21.36 -6.40
CA MET A 868 12.85 20.29 -6.09
C MET A 868 12.57 19.67 -4.72
N ARG A 869 12.27 20.49 -3.71
CA ARG A 869 11.87 20.02 -2.38
C ARG A 869 10.63 19.12 -2.44
N MET A 870 9.66 19.39 -3.31
CA MET A 870 8.45 18.59 -3.43
C MET A 870 8.64 17.31 -4.26
N ALA A 871 9.28 17.41 -5.42
CA ALA A 871 9.27 16.36 -6.44
C ALA A 871 10.40 15.32 -6.28
N LEU A 872 11.58 15.72 -5.80
CA LEU A 872 12.72 14.81 -5.68
C LEU A 872 12.47 13.58 -4.78
N PRO A 873 11.71 13.65 -3.66
CA PRO A 873 11.36 12.44 -2.90
C PRO A 873 10.68 11.34 -3.76
N SER A 874 9.97 11.74 -4.81
CA SER A 874 9.09 10.87 -5.60
C SER A 874 9.61 10.60 -7.03
N PHE A 875 10.81 11.05 -7.41
CA PHE A 875 11.30 10.88 -8.81
C PHE A 875 11.36 9.43 -9.27
N HIS A 876 11.53 8.51 -8.31
CA HIS A 876 11.65 7.08 -8.52
C HIS A 876 10.40 6.48 -9.21
N ARG A 877 9.26 7.18 -9.09
CA ARG A 877 7.99 6.81 -9.74
C ARG A 877 8.05 6.89 -11.27
N LEU A 878 8.95 7.69 -11.83
CA LEU A 878 9.18 7.77 -13.29
C LEU A 878 9.88 6.51 -13.86
N TYR A 879 10.29 5.57 -13.01
CA TYR A 879 10.88 4.31 -13.46
C TYR A 879 9.94 3.55 -14.39
N GLY A 880 10.43 3.25 -15.60
CA GLY A 880 9.65 2.63 -16.68
C GLY A 880 9.38 3.57 -17.85
N ASN A 881 9.36 4.89 -17.65
CA ASN A 881 9.22 5.87 -18.74
C ASN A 881 10.44 6.81 -18.80
N PRO A 882 11.47 6.48 -19.60
CA PRO A 882 12.70 7.27 -19.67
C PRO A 882 12.49 8.62 -20.38
N GLN A 883 11.46 8.74 -21.23
CA GLN A 883 11.15 9.98 -21.93
C GLN A 883 10.66 11.05 -20.94
N SER A 884 9.66 10.73 -20.12
CA SER A 884 9.15 11.66 -19.11
C SER A 884 10.17 11.97 -18.02
N ALA A 885 11.00 10.97 -17.66
CA ALA A 885 12.16 11.20 -16.79
C ALA A 885 13.17 12.17 -17.41
N LYS A 886 13.45 12.08 -18.71
CA LYS A 886 14.28 13.05 -19.41
C LYS A 886 13.64 14.43 -19.43
N ASP A 887 12.36 14.55 -19.78
CA ASP A 887 11.66 15.83 -19.84
C ASP A 887 11.65 16.55 -18.48
N PHE A 888 11.52 15.79 -17.39
CA PHE A 888 11.73 16.28 -16.03
C PHE A 888 13.12 16.88 -15.81
N LEU A 889 14.18 16.16 -16.17
CA LEU A 889 15.56 16.66 -16.02
C LEU A 889 15.83 17.89 -16.87
N CYS A 890 15.38 17.88 -18.12
CA CYS A 890 15.52 19.02 -19.02
C CYS A 890 14.76 20.24 -18.49
N GLY A 891 13.56 20.06 -17.95
CA GLY A 891 12.76 21.14 -17.38
C GLY A 891 13.41 21.79 -16.15
N LEU A 892 14.07 21.02 -15.29
CA LEU A 892 14.87 21.57 -14.18
C LEU A 892 16.04 22.42 -14.68
N LEU A 893 16.77 21.94 -15.70
CA LEU A 893 17.94 22.63 -16.26
C LEU A 893 17.56 23.92 -16.99
N VAL A 894 16.49 23.89 -17.80
CA VAL A 894 15.98 25.05 -18.55
C VAL A 894 15.44 26.14 -17.62
N SER A 895 15.06 25.77 -16.40
CA SER A 895 14.58 26.72 -15.38
C SER A 895 15.70 27.54 -14.73
N ILE A 896 16.97 27.22 -14.97
CA ILE A 896 18.11 27.98 -14.46
C ILE A 896 18.33 29.23 -15.31
N THR A 897 18.61 30.33 -14.63
CA THR A 897 19.01 31.61 -15.22
C THR A 897 20.37 32.05 -14.67
N PRO A 898 21.04 33.01 -15.32
CA PRO A 898 22.27 33.60 -14.78
C PRO A 898 22.08 34.23 -13.38
N GLN A 899 20.85 34.58 -12.99
CA GLN A 899 20.52 35.13 -11.67
C GLN A 899 20.28 34.05 -10.61
N THR A 900 20.16 32.78 -11.01
CA THR A 900 19.98 31.67 -10.05
C THR A 900 21.22 31.54 -9.16
N PRO A 901 21.08 31.48 -7.82
CA PRO A 901 22.22 31.34 -6.93
C PRO A 901 23.08 30.13 -7.27
N ARG A 902 24.42 30.29 -7.27
CA ARG A 902 25.36 29.21 -7.63
C ARG A 902 25.14 27.94 -6.81
N SER A 903 24.82 28.07 -5.53
CA SER A 903 24.52 26.92 -4.66
C SER A 903 23.32 26.11 -5.14
N LEU A 904 22.30 26.77 -5.69
CA LEU A 904 21.12 26.11 -6.25
C LEU A 904 21.43 25.49 -7.63
N GLN A 905 22.24 26.16 -8.46
CA GLN A 905 22.72 25.57 -9.72
C GLN A 905 23.49 24.27 -9.49
N GLU A 906 24.39 24.26 -8.50
CA GLU A 906 25.15 23.07 -8.10
C GLU A 906 24.24 21.96 -7.54
N ALA A 907 23.21 22.33 -6.76
CA ALA A 907 22.21 21.38 -6.27
C ALA A 907 21.38 20.75 -7.40
N VAL A 908 21.03 21.52 -8.44
CA VAL A 908 20.35 20.99 -9.63
C VAL A 908 21.26 20.01 -10.38
N ILE A 909 22.55 20.34 -10.56
CA ILE A 909 23.53 19.42 -11.17
C ILE A 909 23.58 18.09 -10.40
N ASP A 910 23.70 18.15 -9.07
CA ASP A 910 23.76 16.95 -8.24
C ASP A 910 22.45 16.13 -8.31
N ALA A 911 21.29 16.79 -8.28
CA ALA A 911 19.99 16.13 -8.38
C ALA A 911 19.79 15.46 -9.75
N VAL A 912 20.12 16.17 -10.83
CA VAL A 912 20.02 15.64 -12.20
C VAL A 912 20.98 14.45 -12.39
N GLY A 913 22.22 14.57 -11.92
CA GLY A 913 23.19 13.47 -11.96
C GLY A 913 22.70 12.24 -11.20
N LEU A 914 22.11 12.42 -10.01
CA LEU A 914 21.50 11.33 -9.24
C LEU A 914 20.39 10.62 -10.01
N ILE A 915 19.42 11.37 -10.55
CA ILE A 915 18.27 10.79 -11.25
C ILE A 915 18.69 10.12 -12.55
N TYR A 916 19.60 10.75 -13.32
CA TYR A 916 20.16 10.20 -14.56
C TYR A 916 20.75 8.81 -14.36
N LEU A 917 21.58 8.65 -13.32
CA LEU A 917 22.20 7.37 -12.98
C LEU A 917 21.17 6.35 -12.49
N LYS A 918 20.24 6.77 -11.62
CA LYS A 918 19.25 5.88 -10.98
C LYS A 918 18.19 5.37 -11.96
N LEU A 919 17.74 6.21 -12.89
CA LEU A 919 16.76 5.85 -13.91
C LEU A 919 17.40 5.37 -15.22
N LYS A 920 18.74 5.30 -15.29
CA LYS A 920 19.52 4.78 -16.42
C LYS A 920 19.22 5.51 -17.74
N LEU A 921 19.26 6.84 -17.72
CA LEU A 921 18.87 7.68 -18.86
C LEU A 921 20.00 7.90 -19.89
N PHE A 922 20.87 6.90 -20.08
CA PHE A 922 22.13 7.05 -20.80
C PHE A 922 21.95 7.51 -22.25
N ASP A 923 20.91 6.99 -22.91
CA ASP A 923 20.57 7.30 -24.30
C ASP A 923 20.24 8.79 -24.50
N PHE A 924 19.77 9.48 -23.46
CA PHE A 924 19.34 10.87 -23.51
C PHE A 924 20.44 11.87 -23.11
N ARG A 925 21.68 11.42 -22.91
CA ARG A 925 22.80 12.25 -22.44
C ARG A 925 22.93 13.57 -23.22
N LYS A 926 22.91 13.50 -24.55
CA LYS A 926 23.11 14.68 -25.41
C LYS A 926 22.02 15.71 -25.20
N GLU A 927 20.76 15.27 -25.12
CA GLU A 927 19.59 16.14 -24.94
C GLU A 927 19.61 16.82 -23.56
N ILE A 928 19.99 16.08 -22.53
CA ILE A 928 20.12 16.59 -21.17
C ILE A 928 21.25 17.64 -21.09
N ILE A 929 22.43 17.37 -21.66
CA ILE A 929 23.54 18.34 -21.73
C ILE A 929 23.14 19.60 -22.50
N ASN A 930 22.43 19.43 -23.62
CA ASN A 930 21.95 20.53 -24.45
C ASN A 930 20.87 21.38 -23.75
N SER A 931 20.25 20.88 -22.69
CA SER A 931 19.26 21.65 -21.91
C SER A 931 19.93 22.57 -20.87
N ALA A 932 21.21 22.34 -20.55
CA ALA A 932 21.99 23.13 -19.60
C ALA A 932 22.67 24.37 -20.25
N MET A 933 22.02 25.04 -21.20
CA MET A 933 22.62 26.16 -21.95
C MET A 933 22.84 27.41 -21.11
N SER A 934 22.04 27.62 -20.06
CA SER A 934 22.10 28.80 -19.20
C SER A 934 23.24 28.75 -18.16
N PHE A 935 23.93 27.61 -18.01
CA PHE A 935 25.02 27.48 -17.06
C PHE A 935 26.28 28.21 -17.52
N GLU A 936 27.06 28.68 -16.55
CA GLU A 936 28.42 29.15 -16.80
C GLU A 936 29.28 28.02 -17.42
N PRO A 937 30.27 28.34 -18.27
CA PRO A 937 31.06 27.33 -18.98
C PRO A 937 31.74 26.29 -18.08
N ASP A 938 32.19 26.71 -16.89
CA ASP A 938 32.77 25.84 -15.87
C ASP A 938 31.75 24.83 -15.34
N LEU A 939 30.56 25.30 -14.93
CA LEU A 939 29.49 24.44 -14.43
C LEU A 939 28.93 23.52 -15.52
N LYS A 940 28.86 23.99 -16.76
CA LYS A 940 28.45 23.16 -17.91
C LYS A 940 29.45 22.05 -18.18
N ALA A 941 30.75 22.31 -18.03
CA ALA A 941 31.79 21.29 -18.14
C ALA A 941 31.66 20.24 -17.01
N VAL A 942 31.48 20.69 -15.76
CA VAL A 942 31.24 19.80 -14.60
C VAL A 942 30.00 18.95 -14.81
N PHE A 943 28.92 19.55 -15.29
CA PHE A 943 27.67 18.86 -15.58
C PHE A 943 27.82 17.82 -16.70
N ALA A 944 28.44 18.18 -17.83
CA ALA A 944 28.66 17.24 -18.93
C ALA A 944 29.54 16.04 -18.51
N CYS A 945 30.52 16.28 -17.63
CA CYS A 945 31.32 15.22 -17.02
C CYS A 945 30.45 14.31 -16.14
N SER A 946 29.53 14.88 -15.35
CA SER A 946 28.68 14.13 -14.42
C SER A 946 27.76 13.08 -15.09
N LEU A 947 27.49 13.23 -16.38
CA LEU A 947 26.60 12.33 -17.14
C LEU A 947 27.38 11.35 -18.01
N ASP A 948 28.63 11.01 -17.66
CA ASP A 948 29.41 10.04 -18.41
C ASP A 948 28.83 8.62 -18.26
N PRO A 949 28.43 7.93 -19.35
CA PRO A 949 27.79 6.62 -19.30
C PRO A 949 28.71 5.53 -18.72
N ASP A 950 30.03 5.71 -18.79
CA ASP A 950 30.99 4.74 -18.25
C ASP A 950 30.93 4.65 -16.71
N ILE A 951 30.40 5.70 -16.05
CA ILE A 951 30.16 5.72 -14.59
C ILE A 951 29.12 4.66 -14.19
N ALA A 952 28.19 4.31 -15.08
CA ALA A 952 27.11 3.38 -14.78
C ALA A 952 27.36 1.94 -15.26
N ASN A 953 28.23 1.75 -16.26
CA ASN A 953 28.56 0.44 -16.80
C ASN A 953 29.52 -0.36 -15.89
N GLN A 954 30.22 0.29 -14.96
CA GLN A 954 30.96 -0.39 -13.90
C GLN A 954 29.99 -0.88 -12.80
N ARG A 955 29.32 -2.01 -13.04
CA ARG A 955 28.76 -2.81 -11.95
C ARG A 955 29.90 -3.37 -11.10
N VAL A 956 30.23 -2.68 -10.01
CA VAL A 956 31.11 -3.24 -8.98
C VAL A 956 30.54 -4.55 -8.39
N SER A 957 29.24 -4.81 -8.54
CA SER A 957 28.64 -6.10 -8.17
C SER A 957 29.12 -7.29 -9.01
N ASP A 958 29.57 -7.08 -10.26
CA ASP A 958 30.19 -8.13 -11.07
C ASP A 958 31.68 -8.33 -10.73
N LEU A 959 32.33 -7.35 -10.07
CA LEU A 959 33.68 -7.48 -9.49
C LEU A 959 33.71 -8.35 -8.22
N PHE A 960 32.56 -8.58 -7.58
CA PHE A 960 32.45 -9.35 -6.33
C PHE A 960 31.52 -10.57 -6.42
N LYS A 961 31.13 -11.02 -7.62
CA LYS A 961 30.72 -12.43 -7.78
C LYS A 961 31.93 -13.30 -7.47
N THR A 962 32.01 -13.74 -6.23
CA THR A 962 32.93 -14.77 -5.79
C THR A 962 32.73 -16.00 -6.69
N LYS A 963 33.57 -16.16 -7.72
CA LYS A 963 34.08 -17.50 -8.01
C LYS A 963 34.77 -17.91 -6.71
N GLU A 964 34.22 -18.93 -6.08
CA GLU A 964 34.71 -19.52 -4.83
C GLU A 964 36.25 -19.49 -4.81
N VAL A 965 36.80 -18.73 -3.86
CA VAL A 965 38.24 -18.78 -3.60
C VAL A 965 38.51 -20.19 -3.07
N PRO A 966 39.41 -20.98 -3.68
CA PRO A 966 39.70 -22.31 -3.18
C PRO A 966 40.18 -22.23 -1.74
N PHE A 967 39.59 -23.05 -0.88
CA PHE A 967 39.79 -23.15 0.57
C PHE A 967 41.25 -23.27 1.04
N LYS A 968 42.22 -23.44 0.12
CA LYS A 968 43.65 -23.61 0.41
C LYS A 968 44.42 -22.32 0.76
N MET A 969 43.88 -21.12 0.52
CA MET A 969 44.62 -19.87 0.82
C MET A 969 44.41 -19.32 2.24
N LYS A 970 43.40 -19.78 2.99
CA LYS A 970 43.18 -19.35 4.39
C LYS A 970 44.17 -19.94 5.39
N LYS A 971 44.77 -21.09 5.08
CA LYS A 971 45.70 -21.78 6.00
C LYS A 971 47.09 -21.12 6.04
N SER A 972 47.55 -20.52 4.94
CA SER A 972 48.87 -19.90 4.84
C SER A 972 48.98 -18.52 5.53
N MET A 973 47.87 -17.82 5.79
CA MET A 973 47.89 -16.53 6.51
C MET A 973 47.69 -16.66 8.03
N MET A 974 47.15 -17.79 8.52
CA MET A 974 47.05 -18.06 9.97
C MET A 974 48.30 -18.75 10.54
N GLU A 975 49.22 -19.24 9.71
CA GLU A 975 50.51 -19.79 10.15
C GLU A 975 51.63 -18.70 10.17
N MET A 976 51.32 -17.44 9.85
CA MET A 976 52.24 -16.30 9.88
C MET A 976 51.87 -15.20 10.91
N ILE A 977 50.83 -15.42 11.70
CA ILE A 977 50.51 -14.69 12.94
C ILE A 977 50.75 -15.66 14.08
#